data_AF-A0A438NCT4-F1
#
_entry.id   AF-A0A438NCT4-F1
#
_cell.length_a   1.000
_cell.length_b   1.000
_cell.length_c   1.000
_cell.angle_alpha   90.00
_cell.angle_beta   90.00
_cell.angle_gamma   90.00
#
_symmetry.space_group_name_H-M   'P 1'
#
loop_
_entity.id
_entity.type
_entity.pdbx_description
1 polymer ?
#
loop_
_entity_poly.entity_id
_entity_poly.type
_entity_poly.pdbx_seq_one_letter_code
_entity_poly.pdbx_strand_id
1 'polypeptide(L)'
;MDRSLATLLRSLQTSEHPEEAFRLLPVATNLLSKLSNPLNVTLLASQVLSNDALYPRPVELSASRRVFSLFYTAVLRLIEDKQNPPQTALNPAVPPSHSDLSISQWVKAVVKGADDTSPRWRHSLMIGALLLAFHSRQFEDLSWDLRQKLEAALVISSNLALQQKDIEANSEFVIVFVLNHTFPVLSETHQSLIHYNFLLPTLIDTALFSHEGLEHGYWLASVDRDVRQSSENKFNWSAASPSFKKITEIKSRPLVTGLGALSRLLAHAIDHVHDRNLIIYTTNRIAEFSKNVVTSWRQNKLSEIEPSEEVQFLDQDTLGKTLPSLLQILRHTMFAAVIALRSVLGRLLCDGLLASNNNAPALAMQSLHILRDTYFIAHRFGLTSSSQYTFVNFTAIDILSQYQAQSVHFLEATRPVEVGEIPAHPLDRLFDLFFLNTAEHFTLTIPPRINQGLLFNAAAPYVNPQDDSRLGEIYEAAHSVMLAIFAAPQNTEVATRNVPFYVQTLLQSFPRPLNSRQFRLAIKSIVRIAAPPSSVALAMPLMQAIILDLLRERVEHASEEFLPPDPNIPVEETQPLSEKAVLLLCIIDCLSFLPITLLEEWLPLTADLLHRIQSPGPKQQCQQRLWEALSNGEMDVDRAAVCVTWWTSRGGREHVLLGSLPEEQEYTMSGAIAVDSKL
;
A
#
# COMPACT_ATOMS: atom_id res chain seq x y z
N MET A 1 -38.90 36.33 -30.50
CA MET A 1 -37.95 36.20 -29.38
C MET A 1 -38.75 36.27 -28.10
N ASP A 2 -38.60 35.28 -27.21
CA ASP A 2 -39.23 35.33 -25.91
C ASP A 2 -38.69 36.50 -25.11
N ARG A 3 -39.58 37.35 -24.56
CA ARG A 3 -39.22 38.53 -23.76
C ARG A 3 -38.29 38.19 -22.59
N SER A 4 -38.44 36.98 -22.03
CA SER A 4 -37.60 36.43 -20.96
C SER A 4 -36.15 36.22 -21.38
N LEU A 5 -35.91 35.68 -22.59
CA LEU A 5 -34.58 35.47 -23.14
C LEU A 5 -33.87 36.82 -23.38
N ALA A 6 -34.55 37.77 -24.03
CA ALA A 6 -33.96 39.09 -24.28
C ALA A 6 -33.59 39.82 -22.98
N THR A 7 -34.41 39.67 -21.94
CA THR A 7 -34.13 40.23 -20.61
C THR A 7 -32.93 39.57 -19.98
N LEU A 8 -32.87 38.22 -19.97
CA LEU A 8 -31.73 37.49 -19.43
C LEU A 8 -30.41 37.83 -20.13
N LEU A 9 -30.41 37.87 -21.47
CA LEU A 9 -29.20 38.18 -22.24
C LEU A 9 -28.70 39.59 -21.94
N ARG A 10 -29.61 40.58 -21.88
CA ARG A 10 -29.25 41.93 -21.48
C ARG A 10 -28.69 41.95 -20.06
N SER A 11 -29.34 41.27 -19.11
CA SER A 11 -28.87 41.21 -17.72
C SER A 11 -27.50 40.54 -17.59
N LEU A 12 -27.22 39.47 -18.34
CA LEU A 12 -25.91 38.82 -18.38
C LEU A 12 -24.85 39.77 -18.95
N GLN A 13 -25.16 40.49 -20.03
CA GLN A 13 -24.24 41.45 -20.66
C GLN A 13 -23.94 42.66 -19.78
N THR A 14 -24.89 43.09 -18.95
CA THR A 14 -24.71 44.24 -18.04
C THR A 14 -24.17 43.86 -16.67
N SER A 15 -24.02 42.55 -16.37
CA SER A 15 -23.51 42.11 -15.07
C SER A 15 -21.99 42.29 -15.03
N GLU A 16 -21.51 43.25 -14.25
CA GLU A 16 -20.07 43.48 -14.05
C GLU A 16 -19.52 42.65 -12.88
N HIS A 17 -20.38 42.27 -11.93
CA HIS A 17 -19.99 41.51 -10.74
C HIS A 17 -20.32 40.02 -10.85
N PRO A 18 -19.42 39.11 -10.44
CA PRO A 18 -19.65 37.67 -10.50
C PRO A 18 -20.91 37.22 -9.76
N GLU A 19 -21.20 37.78 -8.58
CA GLU A 19 -22.39 37.41 -7.81
C GLU A 19 -23.70 37.69 -8.56
N GLU A 20 -23.77 38.81 -9.28
CA GLU A 20 -24.94 39.18 -10.07
C GLU A 20 -25.12 38.21 -11.25
N ALA A 21 -24.03 37.92 -11.95
CA ALA A 21 -24.03 36.95 -13.04
C ALA A 21 -24.42 35.54 -12.56
N PHE A 22 -23.93 35.09 -11.40
CA PHE A 22 -24.27 33.78 -10.83
C PHE A 22 -25.75 33.66 -10.43
N ARG A 23 -26.39 34.76 -9.97
CA ARG A 23 -27.83 34.77 -9.64
C ARG A 23 -28.72 34.53 -10.86
N LEU A 24 -28.20 34.76 -12.07
CA LEU A 24 -28.91 34.55 -13.32
C LEU A 24 -28.83 33.10 -13.83
N LEU A 25 -27.90 32.27 -13.32
CA LEU A 25 -27.73 30.88 -13.76
C LEU A 25 -28.99 30.02 -13.62
N PRO A 26 -29.77 30.05 -12.53
CA PRO A 26 -30.99 29.25 -12.43
C PRO A 26 -32.03 29.58 -13.51
N VAL A 27 -32.13 30.86 -13.90
CA VAL A 27 -33.00 31.33 -14.98
C VAL A 27 -32.47 30.85 -16.33
N ALA A 28 -31.17 30.96 -16.55
CA ALA A 28 -30.50 30.44 -17.74
C ALA A 28 -30.69 28.93 -17.89
N THR A 29 -30.53 28.14 -16.82
CA THR A 29 -30.76 26.68 -16.82
C THR A 29 -32.21 26.34 -17.23
N ASN A 30 -33.21 27.04 -16.66
CA ASN A 30 -34.62 26.79 -16.96
C ASN A 30 -34.99 27.19 -18.40
N LEU A 31 -34.43 28.30 -18.90
CA LEU A 31 -34.64 28.69 -20.29
C LEU A 31 -33.94 27.73 -21.25
N LEU A 32 -32.69 27.34 -20.97
CA LEU A 32 -31.97 26.38 -21.79
C LEU A 32 -32.76 25.07 -21.97
N SER A 33 -33.40 24.53 -20.94
CA SER A 33 -34.17 23.28 -21.06
C SER A 33 -35.51 23.43 -21.81
N LYS A 34 -36.06 24.66 -21.92
CA LYS A 34 -37.43 24.90 -22.45
C LYS A 34 -37.49 25.58 -23.82
N LEU A 35 -36.42 26.23 -24.26
CA LEU A 35 -36.41 26.92 -25.55
C LEU A 35 -36.69 25.94 -26.71
N SER A 36 -37.63 26.30 -27.58
CA SER A 36 -38.00 25.51 -28.78
C SER A 36 -37.29 25.95 -30.06
N ASN A 37 -36.53 27.06 -30.05
CA ASN A 37 -35.80 27.57 -31.22
C ASN A 37 -34.28 27.31 -31.08
N PRO A 38 -33.64 26.58 -32.00
CA PRO A 38 -32.23 26.21 -31.88
C PRO A 38 -31.28 27.43 -31.93
N LEU A 39 -31.66 28.51 -32.61
CA LEU A 39 -30.85 29.74 -32.64
C LEU A 39 -30.83 30.43 -31.26
N ASN A 40 -31.96 30.41 -30.55
CA ASN A 40 -32.05 30.96 -29.20
C ASN A 40 -31.20 30.15 -28.20
N VAL A 41 -31.19 28.82 -28.34
CA VAL A 41 -30.33 27.93 -27.55
C VAL A 41 -28.86 28.20 -27.82
N THR A 42 -28.48 28.32 -29.10
CA THR A 42 -27.11 28.65 -29.52
C THR A 42 -26.65 29.99 -28.94
N LEU A 43 -27.51 31.02 -29.05
CA LEU A 43 -27.24 32.36 -28.55
C LEU A 43 -27.04 32.37 -27.02
N LEU A 44 -27.92 31.70 -26.27
CA LEU A 44 -27.81 31.64 -24.82
C LEU A 44 -26.55 30.88 -24.39
N ALA A 45 -26.23 29.76 -25.04
CA ALA A 45 -25.01 29.01 -24.76
C ALA A 45 -23.75 29.85 -25.03
N SER A 46 -23.66 30.53 -26.19
CA SER A 46 -22.54 31.42 -26.54
C SER A 46 -22.38 32.58 -25.54
N GLN A 47 -23.48 33.20 -25.12
CA GLN A 47 -23.42 34.28 -24.12
C GLN A 47 -22.99 33.79 -22.74
N VAL A 48 -23.41 32.60 -22.31
CA VAL A 48 -22.94 32.01 -21.04
C VAL A 48 -21.44 31.70 -21.10
N LEU A 49 -20.95 31.14 -22.21
CA LEU A 49 -19.53 30.80 -22.36
C LEU A 49 -18.62 32.02 -22.49
N SER A 50 -19.12 33.11 -23.08
CA SER A 50 -18.32 34.30 -23.38
C SER A 50 -18.38 35.35 -22.28
N ASN A 51 -19.26 35.19 -21.29
CA ASN A 51 -19.40 36.14 -20.19
C ASN A 51 -18.31 35.96 -19.14
N ASP A 52 -17.33 36.87 -19.13
CA ASP A 52 -16.22 36.86 -18.19
C ASP A 52 -16.62 37.04 -16.72
N ALA A 53 -17.78 37.64 -16.41
CA ALA A 53 -18.25 37.75 -15.03
C ALA A 53 -18.57 36.37 -14.41
N LEU A 54 -18.85 35.36 -15.22
CA LEU A 54 -19.05 33.98 -14.76
C LEU A 54 -17.73 33.23 -14.50
N TYR A 55 -16.60 33.80 -14.93
CA TYR A 55 -15.27 33.20 -14.84
C TYR A 55 -14.29 34.21 -14.24
N PRO A 56 -14.30 34.38 -12.90
CA PRO A 56 -13.36 35.25 -12.19
C PRO A 56 -11.91 34.99 -12.60
N ARG A 57 -11.06 36.03 -12.55
CA ARG A 57 -9.63 35.93 -12.84
C ARG A 57 -8.82 36.21 -11.56
N PRO A 58 -7.93 35.31 -11.10
CA PRO A 58 -7.57 34.03 -11.72
C PRO A 58 -8.73 33.02 -11.69
N VAL A 59 -8.73 32.04 -12.59
CA VAL A 59 -9.85 31.09 -12.75
C VAL A 59 -10.07 30.32 -11.46
N GLU A 60 -11.32 30.37 -10.96
CA GLU A 60 -11.75 29.60 -9.79
C GLU A 60 -12.52 28.35 -10.21
N LEU A 61 -12.14 27.19 -9.67
CA LEU A 61 -12.81 25.94 -10.00
C LEU A 61 -14.25 25.91 -9.47
N SER A 62 -14.50 26.56 -8.32
CA SER A 62 -15.83 26.65 -7.72
C SER A 62 -16.83 27.40 -8.62
N ALA A 63 -16.42 28.51 -9.24
CA ALA A 63 -17.17 29.27 -10.23
C ALA A 63 -17.44 28.44 -11.48
N SER A 64 -16.38 27.82 -12.03
CA SER A 64 -16.46 26.96 -13.21
C SER A 64 -17.42 25.78 -12.98
N ARG A 65 -17.41 25.18 -11.79
CA ARG A 65 -18.35 24.11 -11.42
C ARG A 65 -19.81 24.56 -11.46
N ARG A 66 -20.13 25.81 -11.12
CA ARG A 66 -21.52 26.33 -11.22
C ARG A 66 -21.99 26.38 -12.68
N VAL A 67 -21.12 26.80 -13.59
CA VAL A 67 -21.43 26.80 -15.03
C VAL A 67 -21.52 25.37 -15.57
N PHE A 68 -20.65 24.46 -15.13
CA PHE A 68 -20.75 23.03 -15.44
C PHE A 68 -22.12 22.48 -15.01
N SER A 69 -22.54 22.78 -13.77
CA SER A 69 -23.85 22.37 -13.24
C SER A 69 -25.02 22.95 -14.01
N LEU A 70 -24.92 24.18 -14.55
CA LEU A 70 -25.96 24.75 -15.42
C LEU A 70 -26.22 23.87 -16.64
N PHE A 71 -25.17 23.51 -17.39
CA PHE A 71 -25.33 22.68 -18.59
C PHE A 71 -25.75 21.25 -18.25
N TYR A 72 -25.16 20.67 -17.21
CA TYR A 72 -25.50 19.34 -16.72
C TYR A 72 -26.99 19.25 -16.33
N THR A 73 -27.47 20.18 -15.49
CA THR A 73 -28.87 20.20 -15.05
C THR A 73 -29.84 20.56 -16.18
N ALA A 74 -29.45 21.40 -17.13
CA ALA A 74 -30.29 21.69 -18.30
C ALA A 74 -30.55 20.42 -19.14
N VAL A 75 -29.53 19.57 -19.33
CA VAL A 75 -29.70 18.27 -20.00
C VAL A 75 -30.59 17.34 -19.21
N LEU A 76 -30.41 17.22 -17.89
CA LEU A 76 -31.26 16.36 -17.06
C LEU A 76 -32.73 16.75 -17.16
N ARG A 77 -33.04 18.05 -17.10
CA ARG A 77 -34.42 18.56 -17.27
C ARG A 77 -34.97 18.29 -18.66
N LEU A 78 -34.15 18.44 -19.69
CA LEU A 78 -34.55 18.13 -21.06
C LEU A 78 -34.89 16.63 -21.22
N ILE A 79 -34.10 15.74 -20.62
CA ILE A 79 -34.37 14.29 -20.62
C ILE A 79 -35.66 13.98 -19.87
N GLU A 80 -35.84 14.54 -18.67
CA GLU A 80 -37.04 14.35 -17.85
C GLU A 80 -38.31 14.81 -18.58
N ASP A 81 -38.27 15.98 -19.23
CA ASP A 81 -39.39 16.51 -20.01
C ASP A 81 -39.76 15.61 -21.21
N LYS A 82 -38.79 14.89 -21.81
CA LYS A 82 -39.03 13.98 -22.94
C LYS A 82 -39.49 12.59 -22.50
N GLN A 83 -39.03 12.11 -21.35
CA GLN A 83 -39.42 10.80 -20.80
C GLN A 83 -40.80 10.85 -20.12
N ASN A 84 -41.16 11.98 -19.50
CA ASN A 84 -42.44 12.19 -18.83
C ASN A 84 -43.21 13.34 -19.48
N PRO A 85 -43.71 13.18 -20.73
CA PRO A 85 -44.58 14.19 -21.33
C PRO A 85 -45.83 14.33 -20.46
N PRO A 86 -46.16 15.51 -19.93
CA PRO A 86 -47.31 15.64 -19.06
C PRO A 86 -48.60 15.37 -19.83
N GLN A 87 -49.58 14.80 -19.13
CA GLN A 87 -50.90 14.44 -19.63
C GLN A 87 -51.73 15.65 -20.11
N THR A 88 -51.20 16.88 -20.03
CA THR A 88 -51.81 18.12 -20.53
C THR A 88 -51.95 18.20 -22.05
N ALA A 89 -51.44 17.23 -22.81
CA ALA A 89 -51.71 17.08 -24.25
C ALA A 89 -53.22 16.96 -24.61
N LEU A 90 -54.11 16.83 -23.62
CA LEU A 90 -55.56 16.79 -23.79
C LEU A 90 -56.28 18.15 -23.67
N ASN A 91 -55.60 19.24 -23.27
CA ASN A 91 -56.22 20.57 -23.13
C ASN A 91 -55.56 21.62 -24.05
N PRO A 92 -56.19 22.02 -25.17
CA PRO A 92 -55.64 22.96 -26.14
C PRO A 92 -55.54 24.44 -25.67
N ALA A 93 -55.95 24.74 -24.44
CA ALA A 93 -55.96 26.11 -23.88
C ALA A 93 -54.72 26.48 -23.05
N VAL A 94 -53.78 25.54 -22.82
CA VAL A 94 -52.55 25.78 -22.05
C VAL A 94 -51.35 25.74 -23.01
N PRO A 95 -50.53 26.81 -23.09
CA PRO A 95 -49.35 26.79 -23.96
C PRO A 95 -48.40 25.66 -23.53
N PRO A 96 -47.79 24.94 -24.49
CA PRO A 96 -46.92 23.81 -24.17
C PRO A 96 -45.74 24.30 -23.32
N SER A 97 -45.58 23.71 -22.14
CA SER A 97 -44.51 24.02 -21.18
C SER A 97 -43.17 23.32 -21.50
N HIS A 98 -43.04 22.74 -22.70
CA HIS A 98 -41.95 21.85 -23.11
C HIS A 98 -41.19 22.40 -24.31
N SER A 99 -39.91 22.01 -24.43
CA SER A 99 -39.16 22.26 -25.66
C SER A 99 -39.67 21.34 -26.77
N ASP A 100 -39.98 21.92 -27.93
CA ASP A 100 -40.36 21.16 -29.14
C ASP A 100 -39.14 20.55 -29.85
N LEU A 101 -37.92 20.91 -29.45
CA LEU A 101 -36.70 20.40 -30.08
C LEU A 101 -36.47 18.94 -29.75
N SER A 102 -35.98 18.18 -30.72
CA SER A 102 -35.38 16.87 -30.40
C SER A 102 -34.10 17.06 -29.61
N ILE A 103 -33.73 16.07 -28.80
CA ILE A 103 -32.49 16.11 -28.00
C ILE A 103 -31.28 16.32 -28.92
N SER A 104 -31.25 15.67 -30.09
CA SER A 104 -30.17 15.85 -31.08
C SER A 104 -30.07 17.29 -31.59
N GLN A 105 -31.21 17.93 -31.89
CA GLN A 105 -31.23 19.34 -32.35
C GLN A 105 -30.79 20.29 -31.23
N TRP A 106 -31.23 20.04 -30.00
CA TRP A 106 -30.86 20.85 -28.84
C TRP A 106 -29.36 20.74 -28.54
N VAL A 107 -28.81 19.54 -28.51
CA VAL A 107 -27.37 19.31 -28.28
C VAL A 107 -26.53 19.99 -29.35
N LYS A 108 -26.90 19.84 -30.63
CA LYS A 108 -26.21 20.52 -31.74
C LYS A 108 -26.26 22.05 -31.59
N ALA A 109 -27.39 22.59 -31.14
CA ALA A 109 -27.54 24.02 -30.90
C ALA A 109 -26.66 24.51 -29.74
N VAL A 110 -26.62 23.79 -28.63
CA VAL A 110 -25.76 24.14 -27.49
C VAL A 110 -24.29 24.09 -27.87
N VAL A 111 -23.85 23.01 -28.53
CA VAL A 111 -22.45 22.86 -28.99
C VAL A 111 -22.07 23.94 -30.00
N LYS A 112 -23.00 24.36 -30.87
CA LYS A 112 -22.76 25.47 -31.81
C LYS A 112 -22.53 26.81 -31.10
N GLY A 113 -22.95 26.95 -29.84
CA GLY A 113 -22.66 28.12 -29.02
C GLY A 113 -21.19 28.21 -28.57
N ALA A 114 -20.43 27.12 -28.66
CA ALA A 114 -18.98 27.11 -28.44
C ALA A 114 -18.23 27.67 -29.66
N ASP A 115 -18.39 28.96 -29.90
CA ASP A 115 -17.73 29.70 -30.98
C ASP A 115 -16.35 30.24 -30.55
N ASP A 116 -15.67 30.96 -31.45
CA ASP A 116 -14.32 31.51 -31.20
C ASP A 116 -14.30 32.70 -30.23
N THR A 117 -15.45 33.13 -29.69
CA THR A 117 -15.52 34.23 -28.73
C THR A 117 -15.25 33.78 -27.29
N SER A 118 -15.21 32.48 -27.03
CA SER A 118 -14.88 31.90 -25.73
C SER A 118 -13.68 30.95 -25.81
N PRO A 119 -12.82 30.90 -24.77
CA PRO A 119 -11.64 30.04 -24.77
C PRO A 119 -11.99 28.55 -24.72
N ARG A 120 -11.10 27.71 -25.27
CA ARG A 120 -11.33 26.27 -25.46
C ARG A 120 -11.60 25.48 -24.17
N TRP A 121 -11.09 25.95 -23.03
CA TRP A 121 -11.33 25.29 -21.75
C TRP A 121 -12.79 25.42 -21.29
N ARG A 122 -13.49 26.52 -21.65
CA ARG A 122 -14.93 26.68 -21.39
C ARG A 122 -15.76 25.75 -22.28
N HIS A 123 -15.27 25.47 -23.50
CA HIS A 123 -15.89 24.48 -24.39
C HIS A 123 -15.80 23.08 -23.78
N SER A 124 -14.62 22.69 -23.30
CA SER A 124 -14.42 21.39 -22.61
C SER A 124 -15.37 21.26 -21.40
N LEU A 125 -15.49 22.32 -20.59
CA LEU A 125 -16.42 22.38 -19.46
C LEU A 125 -17.88 22.13 -19.86
N MET A 126 -18.37 22.80 -20.91
CA MET A 126 -19.74 22.61 -21.39
C MET A 126 -19.93 21.20 -21.97
N ILE A 127 -19.05 20.75 -22.87
CA ILE A 127 -19.19 19.43 -23.52
C ILE A 127 -19.12 18.31 -22.47
N GLY A 128 -18.21 18.42 -21.50
CA GLY A 128 -18.10 17.47 -20.40
C GLY A 128 -19.36 17.38 -19.55
N ALA A 129 -20.02 18.52 -19.29
CA ALA A 129 -21.30 18.55 -18.59
C ALA A 129 -22.40 17.83 -19.37
N LEU A 130 -22.47 18.03 -20.70
CA LEU A 130 -23.43 17.35 -21.56
C LEU A 130 -23.23 15.83 -21.54
N LEU A 131 -21.99 15.37 -21.78
CA LEU A 131 -21.64 13.96 -21.83
C LEU A 131 -21.93 13.24 -20.50
N LEU A 132 -21.55 13.85 -19.38
CA LEU A 132 -21.77 13.27 -18.06
C LEU A 132 -23.28 13.17 -17.74
N ALA A 133 -24.07 14.18 -18.13
CA ALA A 133 -25.52 14.17 -17.90
C ALA A 133 -26.20 13.03 -18.67
N PHE A 134 -25.89 12.84 -19.96
CA PHE A 134 -26.44 11.72 -20.74
C PHE A 134 -26.05 10.36 -20.18
N HIS A 135 -24.81 10.21 -19.71
CA HIS A 135 -24.36 8.96 -19.09
C HIS A 135 -25.05 8.67 -17.75
N SER A 136 -25.22 9.68 -16.89
CA SER A 136 -25.80 9.53 -15.55
C SER A 136 -27.23 8.97 -15.56
N ARG A 137 -27.99 9.25 -16.61
CA ARG A 137 -29.37 8.78 -16.80
C ARG A 137 -29.46 7.50 -17.66
N GLN A 138 -28.33 6.91 -18.04
CA GLN A 138 -28.26 5.80 -19.01
C GLN A 138 -29.13 6.07 -20.24
N PHE A 139 -29.06 7.30 -20.75
CA PHE A 139 -30.00 7.76 -21.76
C PHE A 139 -29.68 7.13 -23.12
N GLU A 140 -30.44 6.09 -23.51
CA GLU A 140 -30.19 5.30 -24.72
C GLU A 140 -30.56 6.02 -26.02
N ASP A 141 -31.44 7.03 -26.00
CA ASP A 141 -31.91 7.68 -27.24
C ASP A 141 -30.89 8.69 -27.83
N LEU A 142 -29.72 8.87 -27.22
CA LEU A 142 -28.66 9.67 -27.84
C LEU A 142 -28.05 8.86 -28.99
N SER A 143 -28.35 9.25 -30.22
CA SER A 143 -27.80 8.61 -31.42
C SER A 143 -26.28 8.44 -31.31
N TRP A 144 -25.79 7.24 -31.61
CA TRP A 144 -24.37 6.89 -31.47
C TRP A 144 -23.43 7.87 -32.20
N ASP A 145 -23.77 8.32 -33.41
CA ASP A 145 -23.01 9.33 -34.17
C ASP A 145 -22.87 10.66 -33.41
N LEU A 146 -23.93 11.12 -32.73
CA LEU A 146 -23.88 12.34 -31.93
C LEU A 146 -23.03 12.16 -30.67
N ARG A 147 -23.12 10.98 -30.02
CA ARG A 147 -22.25 10.66 -28.87
C ARG A 147 -20.79 10.68 -29.27
N GLN A 148 -20.42 10.03 -30.38
CA GLN A 148 -19.05 10.04 -30.89
C GLN A 148 -18.56 11.47 -31.19
N LYS A 149 -19.39 12.30 -31.81
CA LYS A 149 -19.05 13.70 -32.09
C LYS A 149 -18.83 14.51 -30.81
N LEU A 150 -19.62 14.26 -29.76
CA LEU A 150 -19.41 14.91 -28.46
C LEU A 150 -18.13 14.42 -27.78
N GLU A 151 -17.84 13.11 -27.78
CA GLU A 151 -16.59 12.56 -27.25
C GLU A 151 -15.38 13.15 -27.97
N ALA A 152 -15.40 13.17 -29.31
CA ALA A 152 -14.36 13.78 -30.14
C ALA A 152 -14.19 15.28 -29.84
N ALA A 153 -15.29 16.03 -29.73
CA ALA A 153 -15.24 17.46 -29.43
C ALA A 153 -14.70 17.74 -28.02
N LEU A 154 -14.99 16.88 -27.03
CA LEU A 154 -14.41 17.00 -25.69
C LEU A 154 -12.90 16.79 -25.73
N VAL A 155 -12.42 15.77 -26.46
CA VAL A 155 -10.99 15.50 -26.59
C VAL A 155 -10.28 16.66 -27.30
N ILE A 156 -10.83 17.14 -28.42
CA ILE A 156 -10.25 18.25 -29.20
C ILE A 156 -10.18 19.52 -28.34
N SER A 157 -11.27 19.90 -27.69
CA SER A 157 -11.30 21.11 -26.84
C SER A 157 -10.36 21.00 -25.65
N SER A 158 -10.26 19.83 -25.01
CA SER A 158 -9.35 19.59 -23.89
C SER A 158 -7.88 19.62 -24.34
N ASN A 159 -7.55 19.02 -25.48
CA ASN A 159 -6.19 19.04 -26.03
C ASN A 159 -5.74 20.47 -26.42
N LEU A 160 -6.63 21.25 -27.03
CA LEU A 160 -6.35 22.65 -27.37
C LEU A 160 -6.21 23.51 -26.10
N ALA A 161 -7.06 23.29 -25.10
CA ALA A 161 -6.97 23.99 -23.82
C ALA A 161 -5.66 23.68 -23.08
N LEU A 162 -5.21 22.42 -23.08
CA LEU A 162 -3.94 22.02 -22.47
C LEU A 162 -2.73 22.67 -23.16
N GLN A 163 -2.79 22.86 -24.48
CA GLN A 163 -1.75 23.60 -25.24
C GLN A 163 -1.75 25.10 -24.93
N GLN A 164 -2.89 25.62 -24.49
CA GLN A 164 -3.13 27.04 -24.24
C GLN A 164 -3.18 27.38 -22.73
N LYS A 165 -2.76 26.46 -21.86
CA LYS A 165 -2.91 26.61 -20.40
C LYS A 165 -2.23 27.85 -19.82
N ASP A 166 -1.15 28.32 -20.45
CA ASP A 166 -0.39 29.49 -19.97
C ASP A 166 -1.05 30.84 -20.32
N ILE A 167 -2.13 30.84 -21.11
CA ILE A 167 -2.83 32.08 -21.52
C ILE A 167 -3.69 32.64 -20.38
N GLU A 168 -4.40 31.78 -19.66
CA GLU A 168 -5.26 32.15 -18.55
C GLU A 168 -4.88 31.35 -17.30
N ALA A 169 -4.48 32.07 -16.25
CA ALA A 169 -4.07 31.47 -14.99
C ALA A 169 -5.16 30.57 -14.40
N ASN A 170 -4.78 29.36 -14.01
CA ASN A 170 -5.60 28.33 -13.36
C ASN A 170 -6.68 27.69 -14.28
N SER A 171 -6.68 27.98 -15.59
CA SER A 171 -7.63 27.37 -16.53
C SER A 171 -7.47 25.84 -16.63
N GLU A 172 -6.27 25.34 -16.35
CA GLU A 172 -5.93 23.92 -16.36
C GLU A 172 -6.67 23.12 -15.29
N PHE A 173 -7.04 23.72 -14.16
CA PHE A 173 -7.78 23.03 -13.09
C PHE A 173 -9.17 22.61 -13.58
N VAL A 174 -9.77 23.40 -14.45
CA VAL A 174 -11.06 23.09 -15.06
C VAL A 174 -10.93 21.89 -15.98
N ILE A 175 -9.86 21.81 -16.76
CA ILE A 175 -9.60 20.66 -17.65
C ILE A 175 -9.39 19.39 -16.84
N VAL A 176 -8.57 19.44 -15.79
CA VAL A 176 -8.35 18.30 -14.89
C VAL A 176 -9.66 17.86 -14.24
N PHE A 177 -10.47 18.80 -13.76
CA PHE A 177 -11.79 18.50 -13.20
C PHE A 177 -12.71 17.82 -14.22
N VAL A 178 -12.83 18.37 -15.43
CA VAL A 178 -13.72 17.83 -16.48
C VAL A 178 -13.26 16.43 -16.89
N LEU A 179 -11.98 16.25 -17.19
CA LEU A 179 -11.44 14.95 -17.60
C LEU A 179 -11.56 13.92 -16.47
N ASN A 180 -11.30 14.29 -15.22
CA ASN A 180 -11.45 13.36 -14.09
C ASN A 180 -12.87 12.75 -13.99
N HIS A 181 -13.90 13.53 -14.30
CA HIS A 181 -15.29 13.07 -14.22
C HIS A 181 -15.78 12.38 -15.51
N THR A 182 -15.24 12.77 -16.66
CA THR A 182 -15.73 12.29 -17.98
C THR A 182 -14.90 11.14 -18.54
N PHE A 183 -13.66 10.97 -18.10
CA PHE A 183 -12.76 9.94 -18.62
C PHE A 183 -13.34 8.52 -18.57
N PRO A 184 -14.00 8.06 -17.47
CA PRO A 184 -14.62 6.73 -17.44
C PRO A 184 -15.78 6.54 -18.44
N VAL A 185 -16.34 7.64 -18.96
CA VAL A 185 -17.48 7.64 -19.88
C VAL A 185 -17.02 7.63 -21.34
N LEU A 186 -15.79 8.09 -21.61
CA LEU A 186 -15.21 8.09 -22.95
C LEU A 186 -14.95 6.67 -23.45
N SER A 187 -15.18 6.43 -24.74
CA SER A 187 -14.74 5.19 -25.38
C SER A 187 -13.21 5.11 -25.45
N GLU A 188 -12.67 3.89 -25.46
CA GLU A 188 -11.22 3.65 -25.53
C GLU A 188 -10.55 4.36 -26.72
N THR A 189 -11.24 4.42 -27.86
CA THR A 189 -10.78 5.16 -29.04
C THR A 189 -10.56 6.64 -28.71
N HIS A 190 -11.51 7.31 -28.05
CA HIS A 190 -11.36 8.73 -27.71
C HIS A 190 -10.39 8.94 -26.53
N GLN A 191 -10.32 8.01 -25.58
CA GLN A 191 -9.28 8.05 -24.54
C GLN A 191 -7.88 8.05 -25.17
N SER A 192 -7.64 7.23 -26.20
CA SER A 192 -6.33 7.17 -26.87
C SER A 192 -5.92 8.47 -27.60
N LEU A 193 -6.88 9.35 -27.91
CA LEU A 193 -6.65 10.61 -28.64
C LEU A 193 -6.28 11.79 -27.72
N ILE A 194 -6.32 11.61 -26.40
CA ILE A 194 -5.92 12.64 -25.44
C ILE A 194 -4.40 12.86 -25.50
N HIS A 195 -3.97 14.12 -25.51
CA HIS A 195 -2.54 14.46 -25.55
C HIS A 195 -1.89 14.30 -24.16
N TYR A 196 -1.51 13.07 -23.82
CA TYR A 196 -0.94 12.71 -22.51
C TYR A 196 0.34 13.46 -22.14
N ASN A 197 1.15 13.89 -23.11
CA ASN A 197 2.36 14.67 -22.85
C ASN A 197 2.06 16.04 -22.19
N PHE A 198 0.92 16.66 -22.50
CA PHE A 198 0.49 17.89 -21.85
C PHE A 198 -0.36 17.63 -20.61
N LEU A 199 -1.15 16.54 -20.63
CA LEU A 199 -2.05 16.21 -19.54
C LEU A 199 -1.28 15.72 -18.29
N LEU A 200 -0.29 14.84 -18.44
CA LEU A 200 0.39 14.20 -17.31
C LEU A 200 1.04 15.22 -16.34
N PRO A 201 1.88 16.18 -16.79
CA PRO A 201 2.42 17.22 -15.91
C PRO A 201 1.32 18.04 -15.23
N THR A 202 0.27 18.36 -15.99
CA THR A 202 -0.86 19.15 -15.50
C THR A 202 -1.63 18.40 -14.41
N LEU A 203 -1.84 17.09 -14.55
CA LEU A 203 -2.50 16.25 -13.54
C LEU A 203 -1.71 16.21 -12.25
N ILE A 204 -0.40 15.93 -12.32
CA ILE A 204 0.42 15.77 -11.12
C ILE A 204 0.58 17.10 -10.37
N ASP A 205 0.83 18.20 -11.09
CA ASP A 205 0.99 19.52 -10.50
C ASP A 205 -0.31 20.03 -9.88
N THR A 206 -1.44 19.81 -10.57
CA THR A 206 -2.76 20.18 -10.04
C THR A 206 -3.10 19.35 -8.81
N ALA A 207 -2.89 18.03 -8.83
CA ALA A 207 -3.28 17.15 -7.74
C ALA A 207 -2.47 17.41 -6.45
N LEU A 208 -1.15 17.53 -6.58
CA LEU A 208 -0.25 17.54 -5.42
C LEU A 208 0.15 18.95 -4.96
N PHE A 209 0.27 19.90 -5.87
CA PHE A 209 0.91 21.20 -5.60
C PHE A 209 -0.04 22.38 -5.66
N SER A 210 -1.15 22.31 -6.39
CA SER A 210 -2.08 23.42 -6.49
C SER A 210 -2.91 23.66 -5.22
N HIS A 211 -3.54 24.84 -5.16
CA HIS A 211 -4.52 25.20 -4.13
C HIS A 211 -5.90 24.54 -4.33
N GLU A 212 -6.15 23.90 -5.47
CA GLU A 212 -7.34 23.06 -5.67
C GLU A 212 -7.08 21.59 -5.29
N GLY A 213 -5.80 21.21 -5.21
CA GLY A 213 -5.31 19.91 -4.77
C GLY A 213 -4.84 19.90 -3.31
N LEU A 214 -3.70 19.25 -3.08
CA LEU A 214 -3.12 18.98 -1.76
C LEU A 214 -2.13 20.05 -1.24
N GLU A 215 -1.99 21.20 -1.91
CA GLU A 215 -1.17 22.34 -1.45
C GLU A 215 0.25 21.96 -0.98
N HIS A 216 0.95 21.13 -1.74
CA HIS A 216 2.30 20.63 -1.43
C HIS A 216 2.41 19.80 -0.13
N GLY A 217 1.30 19.57 0.59
CA GLY A 217 1.31 18.94 1.91
C GLY A 217 1.63 19.89 3.08
N TYR A 218 1.90 21.18 2.84
CA TYR A 218 2.36 22.12 3.88
C TYR A 218 1.32 22.42 4.97
N TRP A 219 0.04 22.20 4.67
CA TRP A 219 -1.04 22.32 5.65
C TRP A 219 -0.83 21.39 6.87
N LEU A 220 -0.09 20.29 6.72
CA LEU A 220 0.16 19.34 7.81
C LEU A 220 1.00 19.96 8.94
N ALA A 221 1.96 20.82 8.61
CA ALA A 221 2.79 21.52 9.60
C ALA A 221 1.97 22.54 10.42
N SER A 222 0.86 23.05 9.87
CA SER A 222 -0.02 24.00 10.57
C SER A 222 -0.79 23.36 11.73
N VAL A 223 -1.00 22.04 11.69
CA VAL A 223 -1.71 21.28 12.72
C VAL A 223 -1.01 21.40 14.07
N ASP A 224 0.32 21.37 14.09
CA ASP A 224 1.11 21.43 15.33
C ASP A 224 0.78 22.65 16.20
N ARG A 225 0.49 23.79 15.57
CA ARG A 225 0.19 25.07 16.25
C ARG A 225 -1.12 25.02 17.04
N ASP A 226 -2.05 24.17 16.62
CA ASP A 226 -3.37 24.04 17.22
C ASP A 226 -3.51 22.79 18.11
N VAL A 227 -2.53 21.88 18.07
CA VAL A 227 -2.41 20.78 19.03
C VAL A 227 -1.86 21.36 20.33
N ARG A 228 -2.73 21.44 21.34
CA ARG A 228 -2.43 22.02 22.66
C ARG A 228 -2.59 20.98 23.76
N GLN A 229 -1.85 21.14 24.84
CA GLN A 229 -2.05 20.34 26.05
C GLN A 229 -3.35 20.80 26.74
N SER A 230 -4.29 19.88 26.97
CA SER A 230 -5.60 20.14 27.58
C SER A 230 -5.60 19.80 29.08
N SER A 231 -5.00 18.66 29.42
CA SER A 231 -4.69 18.23 30.79
C SER A 231 -3.23 17.81 30.89
N GLU A 232 -2.71 17.57 32.10
CA GLU A 232 -1.28 17.28 32.31
C GLU A 232 -0.71 16.21 31.37
N ASN A 233 -1.52 15.23 30.92
CA ASN A 233 -1.07 14.14 30.05
C ASN A 233 -1.80 14.00 28.70
N LYS A 234 -2.68 14.94 28.30
CA LYS A 234 -3.45 14.81 27.04
C LYS A 234 -3.32 16.01 26.11
N PHE A 235 -3.12 15.71 24.84
CA PHE A 235 -3.23 16.67 23.74
C PHE A 235 -4.68 16.77 23.24
N ASN A 236 -5.12 18.00 23.03
CA ASN A 236 -6.36 18.35 22.35
C ASN A 236 -6.02 19.09 21.06
N TRP A 237 -6.62 18.63 19.97
CA TRP A 237 -6.71 19.33 18.71
C TRP A 237 -8.18 19.59 18.40
N SER A 238 -8.66 20.76 18.82
CA SER A 238 -10.07 21.13 18.74
C SER A 238 -10.60 21.20 17.31
N ALA A 239 -11.82 20.71 17.09
CA ALA A 239 -12.54 20.87 15.82
C ALA A 239 -12.86 22.35 15.45
N ALA A 240 -12.75 23.29 16.39
CA ALA A 240 -12.94 24.71 16.11
C ALA A 240 -11.67 25.39 15.55
N SER A 241 -10.53 24.70 15.57
CA SER A 241 -9.22 25.24 15.22
C SER A 241 -9.08 25.62 13.74
N PRO A 242 -8.25 26.63 13.42
CA PRO A 242 -8.02 27.04 12.03
C PRO A 242 -7.37 25.93 11.19
N SER A 243 -6.44 25.14 11.74
CA SER A 243 -5.83 24.01 11.04
C SER A 243 -6.86 22.92 10.69
N PHE A 244 -7.80 22.61 11.59
CA PHE A 244 -8.85 21.63 11.27
C PHE A 244 -9.85 22.14 10.24
N LYS A 245 -10.19 23.44 10.29
CA LYS A 245 -10.99 24.08 9.24
C LYS A 245 -10.30 23.99 7.88
N LYS A 246 -8.97 24.22 7.82
CA LYS A 246 -8.19 24.07 6.59
C LYS A 246 -8.19 22.64 6.06
N ILE A 247 -8.06 21.64 6.94
CA ILE A 247 -8.15 20.22 6.56
C ILE A 247 -9.53 19.88 6.01
N THR A 248 -10.59 20.40 6.63
CA THR A 248 -11.97 20.20 6.16
C THR A 248 -12.21 20.88 4.81
N GLU A 249 -11.67 22.08 4.61
CA GLU A 249 -11.67 22.80 3.34
C GLU A 249 -10.97 21.96 2.25
N ILE A 250 -9.72 21.52 2.47
CA ILE A 250 -8.97 20.68 1.53
C ILE A 250 -9.74 19.41 1.19
N LYS A 251 -10.26 18.71 2.19
CA LYS A 251 -11.05 17.48 2.02
C LYS A 251 -12.29 17.70 1.16
N SER A 252 -12.90 18.90 1.21
CA SER A 252 -14.12 19.23 0.48
C SER A 252 -13.88 19.64 -0.98
N ARG A 253 -12.62 19.86 -1.39
CA ARG A 253 -12.27 20.28 -2.74
C ARG A 253 -12.68 19.22 -3.77
N PRO A 254 -13.17 19.61 -4.96
CA PRO A 254 -13.61 18.67 -5.98
C PRO A 254 -12.51 17.68 -6.41
N LEU A 255 -11.26 18.13 -6.50
CA LEU A 255 -10.14 17.27 -6.92
C LEU A 255 -9.68 16.31 -5.81
N VAL A 256 -9.81 16.70 -4.55
CA VAL A 256 -9.45 15.86 -3.39
C VAL A 256 -10.53 14.82 -3.09
N THR A 257 -11.81 15.21 -3.18
CA THR A 257 -12.94 14.27 -3.09
C THR A 257 -12.91 13.24 -4.23
N GLY A 258 -12.51 13.67 -5.44
CA GLY A 258 -12.32 12.81 -6.61
C GLY A 258 -10.94 12.16 -6.73
N LEU A 259 -10.09 12.19 -5.68
CA LEU A 259 -8.67 11.80 -5.78
C LEU A 259 -8.47 10.34 -6.23
N GLY A 260 -9.39 9.44 -5.88
CA GLY A 260 -9.33 8.04 -6.34
C GLY A 260 -9.67 7.84 -7.83
N ALA A 261 -10.48 8.71 -8.43
CA ALA A 261 -10.65 8.73 -9.89
C ALA A 261 -9.44 9.40 -10.55
N LEU A 262 -8.94 10.47 -9.93
CA LEU A 262 -7.81 11.24 -10.44
C LEU A 262 -6.53 10.41 -10.46
N SER A 263 -6.29 9.57 -9.46
CA SER A 263 -5.14 8.65 -9.42
C SER A 263 -5.20 7.60 -10.52
N ARG A 264 -6.40 7.12 -10.88
CA ARG A 264 -6.58 6.19 -12.01
C ARG A 264 -6.35 6.88 -13.35
N LEU A 265 -6.82 8.11 -13.51
CA LEU A 265 -6.51 8.93 -14.70
C LEU A 265 -5.02 9.23 -14.80
N LEU A 266 -4.36 9.54 -13.67
CA LEU A 266 -2.91 9.75 -13.59
C LEU A 266 -2.14 8.50 -14.01
N ALA A 267 -2.51 7.31 -13.48
CA ALA A 267 -1.92 6.04 -13.88
C ALA A 267 -2.13 5.77 -15.37
N HIS A 268 -3.35 5.95 -15.89
CA HIS A 268 -3.61 5.79 -17.31
C HIS A 268 -2.76 6.75 -18.17
N ALA A 269 -2.58 7.99 -17.73
CA ALA A 269 -1.73 8.96 -18.41
C ALA A 269 -0.25 8.55 -18.41
N ILE A 270 0.26 7.97 -17.31
CA ILE A 270 1.62 7.41 -17.24
C ILE A 270 1.77 6.23 -18.22
N ASP A 271 0.76 5.36 -18.31
CA ASP A 271 0.79 4.20 -19.22
C ASP A 271 0.82 4.60 -20.72
N HIS A 272 0.27 5.77 -21.07
CA HIS A 272 0.07 6.21 -22.47
C HIS A 272 0.88 7.45 -22.89
N VAL A 273 1.72 7.98 -22.00
CA VAL A 273 2.60 9.11 -22.35
C VAL A 273 3.68 8.67 -23.33
N HIS A 274 3.95 9.52 -24.33
CA HIS A 274 4.96 9.22 -25.36
C HIS A 274 6.35 9.67 -24.93
N ASP A 275 6.43 10.83 -24.26
CA ASP A 275 7.67 11.34 -23.70
C ASP A 275 7.95 10.69 -22.33
N ARG A 276 8.95 9.80 -22.32
CA ARG A 276 9.37 9.03 -21.16
C ARG A 276 9.99 9.90 -20.06
N ASN A 277 10.52 11.08 -20.41
CA ASN A 277 11.04 12.00 -19.41
C ASN A 277 9.94 12.53 -18.49
N LEU A 278 8.69 12.57 -18.98
CA LEU A 278 7.56 12.98 -18.16
C LEU A 278 7.20 11.96 -17.07
N ILE A 279 7.56 10.68 -17.26
CA ILE A 279 7.44 9.66 -16.22
C ILE A 279 8.45 9.94 -15.10
N ILE A 280 9.71 10.21 -15.46
CA ILE A 280 10.76 10.62 -14.52
C ILE A 280 10.36 11.90 -13.78
N TYR A 281 9.86 12.90 -14.51
CA TYR A 281 9.31 14.13 -13.92
C TYR A 281 8.22 13.80 -12.90
N THR A 282 7.24 12.98 -13.27
CA THR A 282 6.12 12.60 -12.39
C THR A 282 6.62 11.91 -11.13
N THR A 283 7.55 10.95 -11.23
CA THR A 283 8.15 10.29 -10.07
C THR A 283 8.87 11.28 -9.16
N ASN A 284 9.63 12.23 -9.72
CA ASN A 284 10.31 13.26 -8.95
C ASN A 284 9.33 14.19 -8.23
N ARG A 285 8.22 14.56 -8.87
CA ARG A 285 7.16 15.37 -8.26
C ARG A 285 6.44 14.62 -7.13
N ILE A 286 6.18 13.32 -7.27
CA ILE A 286 5.63 12.50 -6.18
C ILE A 286 6.62 12.46 -5.00
N ALA A 287 7.92 12.33 -5.27
CA ALA A 287 8.96 12.31 -4.23
C ALA A 287 9.13 13.64 -3.50
N GLU A 288 9.06 14.76 -4.22
CA GLU A 288 9.08 16.09 -3.61
C GLU A 288 7.88 16.24 -2.66
N PHE A 289 6.70 15.82 -3.11
CA PHE A 289 5.50 15.85 -2.28
C PHE A 289 5.59 14.91 -1.06
N SER A 290 6.07 13.66 -1.22
CA SER A 290 6.21 12.73 -0.09
C SER A 290 7.18 13.26 0.96
N LYS A 291 8.29 13.86 0.51
CA LYS A 291 9.27 14.49 1.38
C LYS A 291 8.68 15.68 2.15
N ASN A 292 7.87 16.51 1.49
CA ASN A 292 7.19 17.62 2.16
C ASN A 292 6.21 17.12 3.23
N VAL A 293 5.44 16.06 2.93
CA VAL A 293 4.50 15.46 3.88
C VAL A 293 5.21 14.88 5.09
N VAL A 294 6.27 14.08 4.90
CA VAL A 294 6.97 13.46 6.01
C VAL A 294 7.72 14.47 6.88
N THR A 295 8.32 15.50 6.25
CA THR A 295 8.97 16.60 6.97
C THR A 295 7.96 17.38 7.80
N SER A 296 6.76 17.62 7.26
CA SER A 296 5.67 18.29 7.96
C SER A 296 5.09 17.43 9.08
N TRP A 297 5.01 16.10 8.89
CA TRP A 297 4.56 15.16 9.92
C TRP A 297 5.53 15.13 11.10
N ARG A 298 6.85 15.06 10.83
CA ARG A 298 7.90 15.05 11.87
C ARG A 298 7.87 16.26 12.80
N GLN A 299 7.38 17.41 12.33
CA GLN A 299 7.27 18.63 13.13
C GLN A 299 6.01 18.67 13.99
N ASN A 300 5.16 17.65 13.91
CA ASN A 300 3.86 17.61 14.58
C ASN A 300 3.95 16.78 15.86
N LYS A 301 3.47 17.33 16.99
CA LYS A 301 3.33 16.59 18.26
C LYS A 301 2.57 15.26 18.12
N LEU A 302 1.64 15.16 17.17
CA LEU A 302 0.92 13.91 16.90
C LEU A 302 1.82 12.79 16.35
N SER A 303 2.99 13.12 15.79
CA SER A 303 3.96 12.13 15.31
C SER A 303 4.81 11.50 16.43
N GLU A 304 4.75 12.08 17.63
CA GLU A 304 5.42 11.59 18.85
C GLU A 304 4.59 10.52 19.57
N ILE A 305 3.35 10.28 19.13
CA ILE A 305 2.41 9.37 19.77
C ILE A 305 2.23 8.13 18.90
N GLU A 306 2.47 6.95 19.47
CA GLU A 306 2.23 5.69 18.77
C GLU A 306 0.74 5.36 18.67
N PRO A 307 0.28 4.67 17.62
CA PRO A 307 -1.13 4.27 17.46
C PRO A 307 -1.72 3.52 18.67
N SER A 308 -0.90 2.72 19.37
CA SER A 308 -1.26 1.98 20.58
C SER A 308 -1.51 2.89 21.80
N GLU A 309 -0.89 4.06 21.82
CA GLU A 309 -0.89 4.99 22.97
C GLU A 309 -1.89 6.16 22.79
N GLU A 310 -2.55 6.25 21.63
CA GLU A 310 -3.43 7.38 21.29
C GLU A 310 -4.58 7.58 22.28
N VAL A 311 -5.17 6.50 22.80
CA VAL A 311 -6.25 6.58 23.80
C VAL A 311 -5.77 7.23 25.11
N GLN A 312 -4.49 7.04 25.45
CA GLN A 312 -3.86 7.56 26.65
C GLN A 312 -3.51 9.05 26.48
N PHE A 313 -2.88 9.42 25.37
CA PHE A 313 -2.32 10.78 25.16
C PHE A 313 -3.22 11.74 24.39
N LEU A 314 -4.29 11.27 23.74
CA LEU A 314 -5.23 12.12 23.03
C LEU A 314 -6.56 12.25 23.78
N ASP A 315 -7.20 13.40 23.59
CA ASP A 315 -8.54 13.64 24.10
C ASP A 315 -9.64 13.11 23.15
N GLN A 316 -10.88 13.08 23.65
CA GLN A 316 -12.02 12.49 22.91
C GLN A 316 -12.39 13.28 21.65
N ASP A 317 -12.22 14.62 21.63
CA ASP A 317 -12.51 15.41 20.43
C ASP A 317 -11.49 15.12 19.32
N THR A 318 -10.22 14.94 19.69
CA THR A 318 -9.15 14.57 18.76
C THR A 318 -9.36 13.17 18.20
N LEU A 319 -9.56 12.19 19.08
CA LEU A 319 -9.78 10.78 18.69
C LEU A 319 -11.03 10.59 17.84
N GLY A 320 -12.11 11.28 18.18
CA GLY A 320 -13.41 11.09 17.53
C GLY A 320 -13.60 11.88 16.23
N LYS A 321 -12.90 12.99 16.04
CA LYS A 321 -13.19 13.91 14.91
C LYS A 321 -11.96 14.37 14.14
N THR A 322 -11.00 15.01 14.80
CA THR A 322 -9.98 15.76 14.06
C THR A 322 -8.90 14.85 13.47
N LEU A 323 -8.36 13.93 14.29
CA LEU A 323 -7.38 12.95 13.84
C LEU A 323 -7.93 12.02 12.74
N PRO A 324 -9.13 11.40 12.85
CA PRO A 324 -9.68 10.57 11.79
C PRO A 324 -9.79 11.29 10.43
N SER A 325 -10.17 12.58 10.43
CA SER A 325 -10.29 13.35 9.18
C SER A 325 -8.93 13.61 8.53
N LEU A 326 -7.91 13.95 9.34
CA LEU A 326 -6.52 14.09 8.89
C LEU A 326 -6.01 12.79 8.27
N LEU A 327 -6.17 11.69 9.01
CA LEU A 327 -5.76 10.35 8.61
C LEU A 327 -6.42 9.92 7.30
N GLN A 328 -7.69 10.26 7.08
CA GLN A 328 -8.38 9.96 5.82
C GLN A 328 -7.72 10.65 4.61
N ILE A 329 -7.32 11.92 4.74
CA ILE A 329 -6.64 12.65 3.65
C ILE A 329 -5.27 12.01 3.37
N LEU A 330 -4.50 11.73 4.43
CA LEU A 330 -3.19 11.05 4.31
C LEU A 330 -3.33 9.70 3.63
N ARG A 331 -4.34 8.90 4.00
CA ARG A 331 -4.65 7.61 3.38
C ARG A 331 -4.93 7.73 1.89
N HIS A 332 -5.82 8.64 1.50
CA HIS A 332 -6.16 8.85 0.09
C HIS A 332 -4.94 9.31 -0.73
N THR A 333 -4.10 10.14 -0.12
CA THR A 333 -2.87 10.66 -0.71
C THR A 333 -1.84 9.55 -0.95
N MET A 334 -1.60 8.70 0.05
CA MET A 334 -0.72 7.53 -0.07
C MET A 334 -1.22 6.58 -1.16
N PHE A 335 -2.53 6.29 -1.22
CA PHE A 335 -3.08 5.45 -2.28
C PHE A 335 -2.88 6.04 -3.67
N ALA A 336 -3.06 7.35 -3.83
CA ALA A 336 -2.82 8.01 -5.11
C ALA A 336 -1.36 7.88 -5.55
N ALA A 337 -0.41 8.05 -4.63
CA ALA A 337 1.02 7.86 -4.90
C ALA A 337 1.34 6.41 -5.30
N VAL A 338 0.83 5.41 -4.57
CA VAL A 338 1.07 3.99 -4.87
C VAL A 338 0.47 3.59 -6.23
N ILE A 339 -0.73 4.06 -6.57
CA ILE A 339 -1.35 3.81 -7.88
C ILE A 339 -0.51 4.39 -9.02
N ALA A 340 0.01 5.61 -8.85
CA ALA A 340 0.90 6.23 -9.82
C ALA A 340 2.22 5.44 -9.95
N LEU A 341 2.87 5.11 -8.82
CA LEU A 341 4.11 4.33 -8.80
C LEU A 341 3.97 2.95 -9.43
N ARG A 342 2.84 2.28 -9.24
CA ARG A 342 2.56 1.02 -9.94
C ARG A 342 2.63 1.20 -11.45
N SER A 343 1.99 2.24 -11.98
CA SER A 343 2.01 2.49 -13.43
C SER A 343 3.41 2.88 -13.90
N VAL A 344 4.15 3.69 -13.12
CA VAL A 344 5.57 4.01 -13.39
C VAL A 344 6.40 2.73 -13.54
N LEU A 345 6.34 1.82 -12.57
CA LEU A 345 7.13 0.59 -12.60
C LEU A 345 6.61 -0.39 -13.66
N GLY A 346 5.29 -0.47 -13.86
CA GLY A 346 4.71 -1.26 -14.95
C GLY A 346 5.20 -0.79 -16.33
N ARG A 347 5.27 0.53 -16.55
CA ARG A 347 5.81 1.11 -17.78
C ARG A 347 7.31 0.91 -17.91
N LEU A 348 8.05 1.00 -16.80
CA LEU A 348 9.49 0.71 -16.77
C LEU A 348 9.78 -0.72 -17.24
N LEU A 349 9.04 -1.72 -16.74
CA LEU A 349 9.23 -3.13 -17.11
C LEU A 349 8.96 -3.40 -18.61
N CYS A 350 8.11 -2.60 -19.24
CA CYS A 350 7.67 -2.79 -20.62
C CYS A 350 8.42 -1.91 -21.65
N ASP A 351 9.19 -0.91 -21.21
CA ASP A 351 9.82 0.08 -22.10
C ASP A 351 11.36 0.05 -21.99
N GLY A 352 12.02 -0.32 -23.09
CA GLY A 352 13.48 -0.50 -23.12
C GLY A 352 14.31 0.74 -22.76
N LEU A 353 13.80 1.96 -22.96
CA LEU A 353 14.53 3.19 -22.59
C LEU A 353 14.43 3.44 -21.08
N LEU A 354 13.27 3.20 -20.49
CA LEU A 354 13.09 3.28 -19.03
C LEU A 354 13.82 2.13 -18.33
N ALA A 355 13.84 0.95 -18.91
CA ALA A 355 14.57 -0.23 -18.43
C ALA A 355 16.09 -0.13 -18.61
N SER A 356 16.62 0.96 -19.20
CA SER A 356 18.06 1.15 -19.37
C SER A 356 18.78 1.30 -18.01
N ASN A 357 20.06 0.90 -17.97
CA ASN A 357 20.90 0.93 -16.77
C ASN A 357 21.04 2.31 -16.11
N ASN A 358 20.74 3.39 -16.83
CA ASN A 358 20.77 4.75 -16.29
C ASN A 358 19.46 5.12 -15.58
N ASN A 359 18.32 4.69 -16.12
CA ASN A 359 16.99 5.13 -15.67
C ASN A 359 16.36 4.14 -14.69
N ALA A 360 16.49 2.84 -14.94
CA ALA A 360 15.86 1.78 -14.15
C ALA A 360 16.23 1.84 -12.66
N PRO A 361 17.52 1.88 -12.26
CA PRO A 361 17.88 1.96 -10.85
C PRO A 361 17.47 3.29 -10.22
N ALA A 362 17.49 4.40 -10.96
CA ALA A 362 17.07 5.70 -10.46
C ALA A 362 15.57 5.73 -10.13
N LEU A 363 14.72 5.24 -11.04
CA LEU A 363 13.27 5.15 -10.82
C LEU A 363 12.90 4.16 -9.71
N ALA A 364 13.57 3.01 -9.64
CA ALA A 364 13.37 2.03 -8.58
C ALA A 364 13.74 2.60 -7.20
N MET A 365 14.93 3.18 -7.08
CA MET A 365 15.40 3.82 -5.85
C MET A 365 14.49 4.98 -5.42
N GLN A 366 14.07 5.84 -6.35
CA GLN A 366 13.14 6.93 -6.06
C GLN A 366 11.78 6.42 -5.58
N SER A 367 11.29 5.32 -6.16
CA SER A 367 10.04 4.68 -5.73
C SER A 367 10.16 4.17 -4.29
N LEU A 368 11.28 3.53 -3.93
CA LEU A 368 11.53 3.09 -2.55
C LEU A 368 11.65 4.26 -1.57
N HIS A 369 12.26 5.38 -1.97
CA HIS A 369 12.28 6.59 -1.15
C HIS A 369 10.87 7.16 -0.91
N ILE A 370 10.00 7.16 -1.93
CA ILE A 370 8.60 7.57 -1.77
C ILE A 370 7.86 6.62 -0.81
N LEU A 371 8.08 5.30 -0.93
CA LEU A 371 7.47 4.33 -0.02
C LEU A 371 7.95 4.52 1.42
N ARG A 372 9.25 4.83 1.62
CA ARG A 372 9.82 5.17 2.93
C ARG A 372 9.17 6.42 3.52
N ASP A 373 9.13 7.51 2.75
CA ASP A 373 8.60 8.80 3.20
C ASP A 373 7.09 8.73 3.53
N THR A 374 6.36 7.80 2.90
CA THR A 374 4.95 7.55 3.17
C THR A 374 4.69 6.35 4.08
N TYR A 375 5.74 5.72 4.63
CA TYR A 375 5.63 4.47 5.39
C TYR A 375 4.79 4.62 6.65
N PHE A 376 4.91 5.76 7.35
CA PHE A 376 4.10 6.03 8.55
C PHE A 376 2.59 6.05 8.27
N ILE A 377 2.19 6.35 7.02
CA ILE A 377 0.80 6.27 6.57
C ILE A 377 0.48 4.81 6.23
N ALA A 378 1.35 4.15 5.46
CA ALA A 378 1.13 2.80 4.98
C ALA A 378 1.01 1.77 6.11
N HIS A 379 1.95 1.83 7.06
CA HIS A 379 2.02 0.98 8.24
C HIS A 379 0.75 1.11 9.10
N ARG A 380 0.38 2.35 9.43
CA ARG A 380 -0.78 2.67 10.27
C ARG A 380 -2.11 2.12 9.75
N PHE A 381 -2.26 1.98 8.44
CA PHE A 381 -3.48 1.45 7.81
C PHE A 381 -3.36 -0.01 7.34
N GLY A 382 -2.26 -0.70 7.67
CA GLY A 382 -2.00 -2.08 7.21
C GLY A 382 -1.86 -2.22 5.69
N LEU A 383 -1.55 -1.13 4.99
CA LEU A 383 -1.52 -1.07 3.51
C LEU A 383 -0.26 -1.67 2.91
N THR A 384 0.75 -1.95 3.73
CA THR A 384 1.97 -2.67 3.36
C THR A 384 1.68 -4.07 2.80
N SER A 385 0.54 -4.66 3.19
CA SER A 385 0.04 -5.95 2.70
C SER A 385 -0.82 -5.86 1.42
N SER A 386 -1.13 -4.65 0.95
CA SER A 386 -1.96 -4.48 -0.26
C SER A 386 -1.19 -4.88 -1.52
N SER A 387 -1.85 -5.57 -2.44
CA SER A 387 -1.22 -6.06 -3.68
C SER A 387 -0.53 -4.97 -4.50
N GLN A 388 -1.07 -3.74 -4.48
CA GLN A 388 -0.50 -2.59 -5.17
C GLN A 388 0.81 -2.13 -4.51
N TYR A 389 0.83 -2.04 -3.18
CA TYR A 389 2.03 -1.68 -2.43
C TYR A 389 3.10 -2.76 -2.59
N THR A 390 2.72 -4.03 -2.42
CA THR A 390 3.62 -5.19 -2.57
C THR A 390 4.23 -5.24 -3.96
N PHE A 391 3.44 -4.98 -5.02
CA PHE A 391 3.95 -4.89 -6.38
C PHE A 391 5.01 -3.79 -6.51
N VAL A 392 4.72 -2.57 -6.04
CA VAL A 392 5.67 -1.45 -6.14
C VAL A 392 6.94 -1.75 -5.35
N ASN A 393 6.81 -2.25 -4.13
CA ASN A 393 7.94 -2.52 -3.24
C ASN A 393 8.86 -3.60 -3.82
N PHE A 394 8.34 -4.80 -4.10
CA PHE A 394 9.16 -5.90 -4.59
C PHE A 394 9.68 -5.67 -6.01
N THR A 395 8.90 -5.05 -6.90
CA THR A 395 9.41 -4.71 -8.24
C THR A 395 10.59 -3.74 -8.16
N ALA A 396 10.52 -2.72 -7.28
CA ALA A 396 11.62 -1.79 -7.10
C ALA A 396 12.85 -2.46 -6.47
N ILE A 397 12.66 -3.35 -5.48
CA ILE A 397 13.74 -4.15 -4.88
C ILE A 397 14.38 -5.06 -5.93
N ASP A 398 13.59 -5.79 -6.72
CA ASP A 398 14.06 -6.71 -7.75
C ASP A 398 14.86 -5.99 -8.83
N ILE A 399 14.42 -4.81 -9.27
CA ILE A 399 15.20 -3.99 -10.20
C ILE A 399 16.50 -3.54 -9.54
N LEU A 400 16.42 -2.94 -8.34
CA LEU A 400 17.59 -2.34 -7.69
C LEU A 400 18.64 -3.39 -7.30
N SER A 401 18.23 -4.61 -6.95
CA SER A 401 19.11 -5.73 -6.58
C SER A 401 20.04 -6.18 -7.71
N GLN A 402 19.77 -5.80 -8.96
CA GLN A 402 20.65 -6.03 -10.10
C GLN A 402 21.81 -5.00 -10.15
N TYR A 403 21.69 -3.91 -9.41
CA TYR A 403 22.61 -2.77 -9.41
C TYR A 403 23.25 -2.59 -8.04
N GLN A 404 24.34 -3.32 -7.78
CA GLN A 404 24.98 -3.37 -6.46
C GLN A 404 25.37 -1.99 -5.91
N ALA A 405 25.98 -1.11 -6.72
CA ALA A 405 26.41 0.20 -6.25
C ALA A 405 25.23 1.09 -5.82
N GLN A 406 24.13 1.02 -6.56
CA GLN A 406 22.90 1.76 -6.30
C GLN A 406 22.12 1.17 -5.12
N SER A 407 22.13 -0.16 -4.96
CA SER A 407 21.62 -0.84 -3.75
C SER A 407 22.34 -0.35 -2.49
N VAL A 408 23.68 -0.32 -2.51
CA VAL A 408 24.48 0.18 -1.39
C VAL A 408 24.19 1.66 -1.13
N HIS A 409 24.15 2.49 -2.18
CA HIS A 409 23.81 3.91 -2.04
C HIS A 409 22.43 4.13 -1.41
N PHE A 410 21.41 3.37 -1.82
CA PHE A 410 20.08 3.43 -1.25
C PHE A 410 20.06 3.07 0.24
N LEU A 411 20.74 1.98 0.61
CA LEU A 411 20.82 1.54 2.02
C LEU A 411 21.55 2.57 2.89
N GLU A 412 22.65 3.14 2.40
CA GLU A 412 23.34 4.24 3.11
C GLU A 412 22.47 5.50 3.24
N ALA A 413 21.70 5.84 2.20
CA ALA A 413 20.80 6.98 2.21
C ALA A 413 19.59 6.81 3.14
N THR A 414 19.21 5.56 3.44
CA THR A 414 18.04 5.21 4.26
C THR A 414 18.38 4.64 5.62
N ARG A 415 19.67 4.60 5.98
CA ARG A 415 20.17 4.06 7.24
C ARG A 415 19.49 4.69 8.47
N PRO A 416 19.42 3.96 9.60
CA PRO A 416 19.04 4.51 10.90
C PRO A 416 19.84 5.77 11.25
N VAL A 417 19.21 6.71 11.95
CA VAL A 417 19.83 7.99 12.34
C VAL A 417 21.10 7.75 13.17
N GLU A 418 21.01 6.83 14.14
CA GLU A 418 22.10 6.40 15.01
C GLU A 418 22.21 4.88 14.94
N VAL A 419 23.13 4.38 14.11
CA VAL A 419 23.36 2.93 13.97
C VAL A 419 23.90 2.39 15.29
N GLY A 420 23.21 1.40 15.85
CA GLY A 420 23.58 0.78 17.12
C GLY A 420 22.75 1.25 18.32
N GLU A 421 21.85 2.22 18.13
CA GLU A 421 20.94 2.70 19.18
C GLU A 421 19.49 2.68 18.68
N ILE A 422 18.54 2.50 19.62
CA ILE A 422 17.10 2.52 19.31
C ILE A 422 16.61 3.97 19.43
N PRO A 423 16.08 4.58 18.35
CA PRO A 423 15.59 5.95 18.42
C PRO A 423 14.42 6.13 19.40
N ALA A 424 14.43 7.25 20.11
CA ALA A 424 13.34 7.62 21.02
C ALA A 424 12.06 8.04 20.29
N HIS A 425 12.18 8.59 19.07
CA HIS A 425 11.03 9.10 18.31
C HIS A 425 10.32 7.98 17.52
N PRO A 426 8.98 7.81 17.62
CA PRO A 426 8.25 6.76 16.93
C PRO A 426 8.42 6.76 15.40
N LEU A 427 8.40 7.94 14.77
CA LEU A 427 8.65 8.07 13.33
C LEU A 427 10.02 7.51 12.90
N ASP A 428 11.07 7.73 13.69
CA ASP A 428 12.41 7.24 13.36
C ASP A 428 12.46 5.71 13.51
N ARG A 429 11.80 5.15 14.55
CA ARG A 429 11.59 3.70 14.67
C ARG A 429 10.84 3.09 13.48
N LEU A 430 9.84 3.78 12.94
CA LEU A 430 9.14 3.34 11.72
C LEU A 430 10.05 3.36 10.49
N PHE A 431 11.00 4.29 10.40
CA PHE A 431 12.00 4.25 9.34
C PHE A 431 12.99 3.11 9.51
N ASP A 432 13.36 2.77 10.74
CA ASP A 432 14.19 1.58 11.02
C ASP A 432 13.43 0.31 10.63
N LEU A 433 12.13 0.22 10.95
CA LEU A 433 11.27 -0.89 10.51
C LEU A 433 11.24 -1.03 8.98
N PHE A 434 11.03 0.08 8.26
CA PHE A 434 11.07 0.09 6.80
C PHE A 434 12.45 -0.34 6.28
N PHE A 435 13.51 0.19 6.87
CA PHE A 435 14.89 -0.11 6.51
C PHE A 435 15.18 -1.60 6.68
N LEU A 436 14.89 -2.20 7.84
CA LEU A 436 15.16 -3.60 8.13
C LEU A 436 14.37 -4.53 7.19
N ASN A 437 13.05 -4.31 7.05
CA ASN A 437 12.22 -5.08 6.13
C ASN A 437 12.73 -5.01 4.68
N THR A 438 13.22 -3.84 4.25
CA THR A 438 13.73 -3.66 2.89
C THR A 438 15.14 -4.26 2.72
N ALA A 439 16.00 -4.11 3.73
CA ALA A 439 17.40 -4.51 3.69
C ALA A 439 17.61 -6.02 3.65
N GLU A 440 16.68 -6.80 4.22
CA GLU A 440 16.70 -8.27 4.16
C GLU A 440 16.90 -8.78 2.72
N HIS A 441 16.22 -8.14 1.77
CA HIS A 441 16.23 -8.53 0.35
C HIS A 441 17.54 -8.21 -0.38
N PHE A 442 18.42 -7.39 0.19
CA PHE A 442 19.68 -6.98 -0.43
C PHE A 442 20.90 -7.76 0.08
N THR A 443 20.73 -8.62 1.08
CA THR A 443 21.83 -9.37 1.74
C THR A 443 22.67 -10.20 0.75
N LEU A 444 22.05 -10.74 -0.29
CA LEU A 444 22.70 -11.49 -1.37
C LEU A 444 23.42 -10.61 -2.41
N THR A 445 23.01 -9.36 -2.56
CA THR A 445 23.55 -8.44 -3.57
C THR A 445 24.73 -7.62 -3.04
N ILE A 446 24.67 -7.19 -1.78
CA ILE A 446 25.64 -6.23 -1.25
C ILE A 446 26.92 -6.90 -0.72
N PRO A 447 28.06 -6.15 -0.66
CA PRO A 447 29.31 -6.70 -0.13
C PRO A 447 29.22 -7.07 1.36
N PRO A 448 29.93 -8.13 1.82
CA PRO A 448 29.93 -8.57 3.22
C PRO A 448 30.28 -7.47 4.25
N ARG A 449 31.16 -6.53 3.87
CA ARG A 449 31.50 -5.37 4.70
C ARG A 449 30.29 -4.48 5.03
N ILE A 450 29.34 -4.34 4.10
CA ILE A 450 28.11 -3.56 4.29
C ILE A 450 27.11 -4.38 5.09
N ASN A 451 26.99 -5.69 4.82
CA ASN A 451 26.17 -6.60 5.63
C ASN A 451 26.57 -6.53 7.12
N GLN A 452 27.87 -6.54 7.43
CA GLN A 452 28.35 -6.39 8.81
C GLN A 452 28.25 -4.95 9.33
N GLY A 453 28.83 -3.99 8.60
CA GLY A 453 29.03 -2.63 9.09
C GLY A 453 27.75 -1.81 9.22
N LEU A 454 26.76 -2.10 8.36
CA LEU A 454 25.49 -1.38 8.31
C LEU A 454 24.33 -2.26 8.77
N LEU A 455 24.02 -3.36 8.06
CA LEU A 455 22.77 -4.11 8.32
C LEU A 455 22.78 -4.82 9.67
N PHE A 456 23.85 -5.56 9.98
CA PHE A 456 23.97 -6.26 11.26
C PHE A 456 23.97 -5.27 12.43
N ASN A 457 24.75 -4.19 12.34
CA ASN A 457 24.83 -3.17 13.38
C ASN A 457 23.51 -2.38 13.55
N ALA A 458 22.72 -2.23 12.49
CA ALA A 458 21.38 -1.64 12.55
C ALA A 458 20.37 -2.60 13.22
N ALA A 459 20.46 -3.91 12.98
CA ALA A 459 19.56 -4.90 13.56
C ALA A 459 19.91 -5.25 15.03
N ALA A 460 21.20 -5.23 15.39
CA ALA A 460 21.70 -5.69 16.69
C ALA A 460 21.00 -5.10 17.93
N PRO A 461 20.67 -3.80 18.00
CA PRO A 461 20.00 -3.23 19.17
C PRO A 461 18.62 -3.83 19.42
N TYR A 462 17.90 -4.18 18.35
CA TYR A 462 16.51 -4.65 18.41
C TYR A 462 16.38 -6.14 18.74
N VAL A 463 17.46 -6.91 18.68
CA VAL A 463 17.45 -8.36 18.99
C VAL A 463 17.70 -8.61 20.49
N ASN A 464 18.05 -7.57 21.25
CA ASN A 464 18.26 -7.67 22.70
C ASN A 464 16.95 -8.08 23.41
N PRO A 465 16.97 -9.03 24.38
CA PRO A 465 15.81 -9.59 25.10
C PRO A 465 14.99 -8.62 25.98
N GLN A 466 14.92 -7.32 25.65
CA GLN A 466 14.03 -6.40 26.37
C GLN A 466 12.58 -6.56 25.91
N ASP A 467 11.66 -6.75 26.87
CA ASP A 467 10.22 -6.86 26.63
C ASP A 467 9.61 -5.46 26.50
N ASP A 468 9.81 -4.82 25.34
CA ASP A 468 9.06 -3.62 24.94
C ASP A 468 8.09 -3.99 23.82
N SER A 469 6.80 -4.07 24.16
CA SER A 469 5.74 -4.44 23.22
C SER A 469 5.65 -3.52 22.01
N ARG A 470 6.14 -2.28 22.11
CA ARG A 470 6.18 -1.30 21.01
C ARG A 470 7.20 -1.67 19.94
N LEU A 471 8.21 -2.45 20.29
CA LEU A 471 9.29 -2.85 19.40
C LEU A 471 9.01 -4.18 18.69
N GLY A 472 7.87 -4.85 18.94
CA GLY A 472 7.60 -6.21 18.46
C GLY A 472 7.81 -6.40 16.95
N GLU A 473 7.28 -5.51 16.10
CA GLU A 473 7.46 -5.64 14.64
C GLU A 473 8.91 -5.39 14.20
N ILE A 474 9.61 -4.45 14.85
CA ILE A 474 11.02 -4.13 14.55
C ILE A 474 11.94 -5.25 15.01
N TYR A 475 11.62 -5.84 16.17
CA TYR A 475 12.25 -7.03 16.71
C TYR A 475 12.18 -8.19 15.70
N GLU A 476 11.00 -8.45 15.15
CA GLU A 476 10.82 -9.48 14.10
C GLU A 476 11.61 -9.17 12.83
N ALA A 477 11.55 -7.91 12.35
CA ALA A 477 12.31 -7.48 11.17
C ALA A 477 13.83 -7.62 11.38
N ALA A 478 14.34 -7.30 12.58
CA ALA A 478 15.74 -7.43 12.93
C ALA A 478 16.22 -8.89 12.92
N HIS A 479 15.42 -9.81 13.46
CA HIS A 479 15.67 -11.25 13.37
C HIS A 479 15.71 -11.73 11.92
N SER A 480 14.77 -11.28 11.09
CA SER A 480 14.70 -11.64 9.67
C SER A 480 15.97 -11.21 8.91
N VAL A 481 16.40 -9.96 9.10
CA VAL A 481 17.65 -9.43 8.51
C VAL A 481 18.87 -10.22 8.96
N MET A 482 19.01 -10.50 10.27
CA MET A 482 20.16 -11.27 10.77
C MET A 482 20.23 -12.67 10.15
N LEU A 483 19.10 -13.37 10.10
CA LEU A 483 19.02 -14.69 9.47
C LEU A 483 19.36 -14.62 7.97
N ALA A 484 18.88 -13.61 7.26
CA ALA A 484 19.20 -13.40 5.84
C ALA A 484 20.71 -13.13 5.63
N ILE A 485 21.34 -12.32 6.50
CA ILE A 485 22.80 -12.10 6.48
C ILE A 485 23.55 -13.42 6.65
N PHE A 486 23.14 -14.27 7.59
CA PHE A 486 23.81 -15.55 7.86
C PHE A 486 23.57 -16.58 6.76
N ALA A 487 22.41 -16.53 6.09
CA ALA A 487 22.09 -17.42 4.98
C ALA A 487 22.86 -17.08 3.69
N ALA A 488 23.37 -15.85 3.55
CA ALA A 488 24.09 -15.43 2.36
C ALA A 488 25.47 -16.12 2.24
N PRO A 489 25.77 -16.87 1.15
CA PRO A 489 27.00 -17.65 1.03
C PRO A 489 28.30 -16.84 1.13
N GLN A 490 28.30 -15.60 0.64
CA GLN A 490 29.45 -14.69 0.70
C GLN A 490 29.76 -14.15 2.11
N ASN A 491 28.85 -14.33 3.06
CA ASN A 491 28.96 -13.79 4.41
C ASN A 491 29.54 -14.81 5.41
N THR A 492 30.23 -15.86 4.98
CA THR A 492 30.73 -16.92 5.88
C THR A 492 31.51 -16.39 7.08
N GLU A 493 32.41 -15.42 6.86
CA GLU A 493 33.20 -14.81 7.93
C GLU A 493 32.32 -14.03 8.92
N VAL A 494 31.36 -13.27 8.39
CA VAL A 494 30.35 -12.51 9.16
C VAL A 494 29.49 -13.47 9.99
N ALA A 495 29.00 -14.56 9.39
CA ALA A 495 28.21 -15.57 10.07
C ALA A 495 29.03 -16.26 11.18
N THR A 496 30.26 -16.68 10.88
CA THR A 496 31.15 -17.35 11.84
C THR A 496 31.41 -16.50 13.09
N ARG A 497 31.55 -15.18 12.92
CA ARG A 497 31.77 -14.25 14.03
C ARG A 497 30.54 -14.02 14.90
N ASN A 498 29.35 -13.95 14.30
CA ASN A 498 28.15 -13.44 14.99
C ASN A 498 27.12 -14.51 15.35
N VAL A 499 27.13 -15.69 14.71
CA VAL A 499 26.18 -16.77 15.01
C VAL A 499 26.24 -17.20 16.49
N PRO A 500 27.40 -17.35 17.16
CA PRO A 500 27.42 -17.69 18.58
C PRO A 500 26.67 -16.69 19.46
N PHE A 501 26.88 -15.39 19.22
CA PHE A 501 26.16 -14.31 19.92
C PHE A 501 24.65 -14.36 19.65
N TYR A 502 24.26 -14.60 18.39
CA TYR A 502 22.86 -14.69 18.01
C TYR A 502 22.14 -15.90 18.63
N VAL A 503 22.79 -17.07 18.67
CA VAL A 503 22.27 -18.27 19.35
C VAL A 503 22.06 -18.01 20.83
N GLN A 504 23.05 -17.40 21.51
CA GLN A 504 22.92 -17.02 22.91
C GLN A 504 21.74 -16.07 23.11
N THR A 505 21.56 -15.12 22.20
CA THR A 505 20.44 -14.15 22.27
C THR A 505 19.09 -14.84 22.10
N LEU A 506 18.94 -15.75 21.12
CA LEU A 506 17.71 -16.54 20.95
C LEU A 506 17.35 -17.35 22.18
N LEU A 507 18.35 -17.98 22.82
CA LEU A 507 18.15 -18.72 24.06
C LEU A 507 17.72 -17.77 25.19
N GLN A 508 18.30 -16.57 25.29
CA GLN A 508 17.89 -15.60 26.32
C GLN A 508 16.50 -15.01 26.06
N SER A 509 16.10 -14.84 24.80
CA SER A 509 14.83 -14.25 24.39
C SER A 509 13.63 -15.20 24.38
N PHE A 510 13.80 -16.48 24.73
CA PHE A 510 12.70 -17.45 24.88
C PHE A 510 12.53 -17.81 26.36
N PRO A 511 11.30 -17.81 26.93
CA PRO A 511 9.99 -17.77 26.27
C PRO A 511 9.38 -16.38 25.99
N ARG A 512 10.08 -15.29 26.36
CA ARG A 512 9.72 -13.92 25.99
C ARG A 512 10.99 -13.11 25.76
N PRO A 513 11.03 -12.21 24.75
CA PRO A 513 9.94 -11.83 23.84
C PRO A 513 9.59 -12.82 22.71
N LEU A 514 10.41 -13.84 22.41
CA LEU A 514 10.13 -14.80 21.34
C LEU A 514 9.01 -15.78 21.69
N ASN A 515 8.02 -15.89 20.82
CA ASN A 515 7.05 -16.98 20.92
C ASN A 515 7.65 -18.33 20.48
N SER A 516 6.95 -19.42 20.81
CA SER A 516 7.39 -20.79 20.53
C SER A 516 7.67 -21.07 19.05
N ARG A 517 6.87 -20.48 18.15
CA ARG A 517 7.03 -20.63 16.70
C ARG A 517 8.26 -19.90 16.18
N GLN A 518 8.45 -18.64 16.59
CA GLN A 518 9.57 -17.80 16.20
C GLN A 518 10.89 -18.39 16.68
N PHE A 519 10.95 -18.83 17.94
CA PHE A 519 12.14 -19.47 18.52
C PHE A 519 12.52 -20.74 17.73
N ARG A 520 11.56 -21.66 17.53
CA ARG A 520 11.78 -22.90 16.76
C ARG A 520 12.27 -22.61 15.34
N LEU A 521 11.63 -21.65 14.65
CA LEU A 521 12.01 -21.27 13.29
C LEU A 521 13.42 -20.69 13.23
N ALA A 522 13.79 -19.81 14.16
CA ALA A 522 15.09 -19.16 14.18
C ALA A 522 16.22 -20.16 14.44
N ILE A 523 16.08 -21.03 15.45
CA ILE A 523 17.08 -22.08 15.75
C ILE A 523 17.19 -23.08 14.60
N LYS A 524 16.05 -23.57 14.06
CA LYS A 524 16.03 -24.45 12.88
C LYS A 524 16.78 -23.82 11.70
N SER A 525 16.59 -22.53 11.48
CA SER A 525 17.27 -21.80 10.40
C SER A 525 18.78 -21.76 10.60
N ILE A 526 19.28 -21.52 11.81
CA ILE A 526 20.72 -21.54 12.11
C ILE A 526 21.30 -22.95 11.91
N VAL A 527 20.63 -23.99 12.43
CA VAL A 527 21.11 -25.38 12.27
C VAL A 527 21.14 -25.77 10.80
N ARG A 528 20.17 -25.33 10.00
CA ARG A 528 20.17 -25.50 8.55
C ARG A 528 21.30 -24.73 7.86
N ILE A 529 21.58 -23.49 8.26
CA ILE A 529 22.71 -22.70 7.73
C ILE A 529 24.04 -23.39 8.06
N ALA A 530 24.17 -24.04 9.21
CA ALA A 530 25.34 -24.82 9.60
C ALA A 530 25.38 -26.25 9.02
N ALA A 531 24.45 -26.62 8.13
CA ALA A 531 24.42 -27.93 7.51
C ALA A 531 25.19 -27.95 6.16
N PRO A 532 25.89 -29.06 5.81
CA PRO A 532 26.48 -29.23 4.48
C PRO A 532 25.41 -29.13 3.37
N PRO A 533 25.74 -28.54 2.19
CA PRO A 533 27.08 -28.17 1.72
C PRO A 533 27.48 -26.71 2.00
N SER A 534 26.93 -26.05 3.02
CA SER A 534 27.21 -24.62 3.26
C SER A 534 28.67 -24.34 3.62
N SER A 535 29.17 -23.16 3.28
CA SER A 535 30.49 -22.67 3.68
C SER A 535 30.60 -22.46 5.20
N VAL A 536 29.48 -22.16 5.85
CA VAL A 536 29.38 -22.03 7.31
C VAL A 536 29.59 -23.37 8.01
N ALA A 537 29.07 -24.47 7.45
CA ALA A 537 29.27 -25.82 7.96
C ALA A 537 30.75 -26.21 7.99
N LEU A 538 31.53 -25.78 6.98
CA LEU A 538 32.97 -26.02 6.92
C LEU A 538 33.75 -25.18 7.95
N ALA A 539 33.33 -23.92 8.16
CA ALA A 539 33.97 -23.02 9.11
C ALA A 539 33.65 -23.37 10.57
N MET A 540 32.46 -23.92 10.84
CA MET A 540 31.99 -24.26 12.17
C MET A 540 31.39 -25.68 12.22
N PRO A 541 32.20 -26.74 12.05
CA PRO A 541 31.73 -28.12 11.92
C PRO A 541 31.00 -28.67 13.16
N LEU A 542 31.30 -28.11 14.34
CA LEU A 542 30.68 -28.52 15.60
C LEU A 542 29.42 -27.71 15.97
N MET A 543 29.05 -26.69 15.17
CA MET A 543 27.97 -25.76 15.54
C MET A 543 26.63 -26.46 15.76
N GLN A 544 26.28 -27.41 14.89
CA GLN A 544 25.01 -28.14 15.01
C GLN A 544 24.96 -28.98 16.30
N ALA A 545 26.06 -29.66 16.64
CA ALA A 545 26.17 -30.42 17.89
C ALA A 545 26.08 -29.50 19.11
N ILE A 546 26.82 -28.37 19.12
CA ILE A 546 26.80 -27.39 20.21
C ILE A 546 25.40 -26.82 20.43
N ILE A 547 24.68 -26.45 19.37
CA ILE A 547 23.31 -25.92 19.49
C ILE A 547 22.38 -26.96 20.12
N LEU A 548 22.45 -28.22 19.65
CA LEU A 548 21.61 -29.28 20.22
C LEU A 548 21.96 -29.60 21.67
N ASP A 549 23.25 -29.61 22.03
CA ASP A 549 23.69 -29.79 23.42
C ASP A 549 23.20 -28.67 24.33
N LEU A 550 23.27 -27.42 23.89
CA LEU A 550 22.73 -26.26 24.62
C LEU A 550 21.21 -26.36 24.81
N LEU A 551 20.48 -26.80 23.77
CA LEU A 551 19.04 -27.05 23.88
C LEU A 551 18.75 -28.18 24.87
N ARG A 552 19.50 -29.30 24.80
CA ARG A 552 19.34 -30.43 25.73
C ARG A 552 19.58 -30.00 27.17
N GLU A 553 20.66 -29.29 27.45
CA GLU A 553 20.96 -28.78 28.79
C GLU A 553 19.82 -27.90 29.32
N ARG A 554 19.23 -27.08 28.44
CA ARG A 554 18.07 -26.26 28.81
C ARG A 554 16.81 -27.07 29.03
N VAL A 555 16.55 -28.11 28.23
CA VAL A 555 15.41 -29.03 28.41
C VAL A 555 15.41 -29.63 29.82
N GLU A 556 16.58 -29.96 30.38
CA GLU A 556 16.70 -30.51 31.74
C GLU A 556 16.18 -29.56 32.83
N HIS A 557 16.33 -28.25 32.62
CA HIS A 557 16.02 -27.21 33.60
C HIS A 557 14.75 -26.41 33.27
N ALA A 558 14.13 -26.67 32.11
CA ALA A 558 12.98 -25.91 31.62
C ALA A 558 11.69 -26.23 32.37
N SER A 559 10.81 -25.21 32.47
CA SER A 559 9.52 -25.34 33.14
C SER A 559 8.56 -26.28 32.38
N GLU A 560 7.75 -27.04 33.12
CA GLU A 560 6.62 -27.80 32.59
C GLU A 560 5.30 -27.03 32.66
N GLU A 561 5.31 -25.81 33.20
CA GLU A 561 4.15 -24.93 33.17
C GLU A 561 3.80 -24.55 31.73
N PHE A 562 2.50 -24.48 31.45
CA PHE A 562 2.02 -24.11 30.12
C PHE A 562 2.35 -22.65 29.82
N LEU A 563 2.95 -22.43 28.66
CA LEU A 563 3.19 -21.10 28.14
C LEU A 563 1.86 -20.40 27.84
N PRO A 564 1.81 -19.05 27.97
CA PRO A 564 0.63 -18.29 27.60
C PRO A 564 0.30 -18.52 26.11
N PRO A 565 -0.99 -18.62 25.74
CA PRO A 565 -1.39 -18.75 24.34
C PRO A 565 -0.90 -17.55 23.52
N ASP A 566 -0.48 -17.81 22.29
CA ASP A 566 -0.06 -16.77 21.35
C ASP A 566 -1.29 -15.92 20.98
N PRO A 567 -1.30 -14.59 21.25
CA PRO A 567 -2.44 -13.73 20.94
C PRO A 567 -2.77 -13.65 19.44
N ASN A 568 -1.83 -14.05 18.56
CA ASN A 568 -2.00 -14.01 17.11
C ASN A 568 -2.60 -15.30 16.52
N ILE A 569 -2.85 -16.32 17.33
CA ILE A 569 -3.41 -17.61 16.89
C ILE A 569 -4.79 -17.80 17.54
N PRO A 570 -5.84 -18.17 16.79
CA PRO A 570 -7.12 -18.54 17.37
C PRO A 570 -6.94 -19.64 18.43
N VAL A 571 -7.48 -19.40 19.63
CA VAL A 571 -7.38 -20.31 20.80
C VAL A 571 -7.89 -21.72 20.48
N GLU A 572 -8.76 -21.86 19.48
CA GLU A 572 -9.33 -23.13 19.02
C GLU A 572 -8.30 -24.05 18.32
N GLU A 573 -7.16 -23.54 17.86
CA GLU A 573 -6.14 -24.30 17.10
C GLU A 573 -4.86 -24.61 17.92
N THR A 574 -4.70 -24.06 19.12
CA THR A 574 -3.46 -24.19 19.90
C THR A 574 -3.64 -25.07 21.13
N GLN A 575 -3.09 -26.28 21.09
CA GLN A 575 -2.85 -27.06 22.30
C GLN A 575 -1.75 -26.37 23.14
N PRO A 576 -1.93 -26.24 24.46
CA PRO A 576 -0.98 -25.53 25.30
C PRO A 576 0.34 -26.32 25.41
N LEU A 577 1.45 -25.64 25.14
CA LEU A 577 2.81 -26.19 25.19
C LEU A 577 3.57 -25.63 26.39
N SER A 578 4.40 -26.44 27.04
CA SER A 578 5.36 -25.98 28.05
C SER A 578 6.68 -25.56 27.43
N GLU A 579 7.50 -24.80 28.17
CA GLU A 579 8.86 -24.44 27.73
C GLU A 579 9.67 -25.69 27.35
N LYS A 580 9.63 -26.72 28.22
CA LYS A 580 10.31 -28.00 27.99
C LYS A 580 9.87 -28.67 26.68
N ALA A 581 8.56 -28.67 26.40
CA ALA A 581 8.03 -29.27 25.18
C ALA A 581 8.44 -28.49 23.91
N VAL A 582 8.48 -27.16 23.97
CA VAL A 582 8.93 -26.33 22.84
C VAL A 582 10.40 -26.56 22.52
N LEU A 583 11.26 -26.67 23.54
CA LEU A 583 12.69 -26.96 23.36
C LEU A 583 12.90 -28.35 22.72
N LEU A 584 12.12 -29.36 23.13
CA LEU A 584 12.17 -30.69 22.48
C LEU A 584 11.67 -30.63 21.03
N LEU A 585 10.56 -29.93 20.76
CA LEU A 585 10.07 -29.73 19.39
C LEU A 585 11.11 -29.02 18.52
N CYS A 586 11.87 -28.09 19.10
CA CYS A 586 12.98 -27.42 18.42
C CYS A 586 14.10 -28.40 18.04
N ILE A 587 14.48 -29.32 18.95
CA ILE A 587 15.44 -30.40 18.66
C ILE A 587 14.92 -31.28 17.51
N ILE A 588 13.65 -31.70 17.58
CA ILE A 588 13.02 -32.53 16.55
C ILE A 588 13.05 -31.85 15.18
N ASP A 589 12.75 -30.54 15.12
CA ASP A 589 12.76 -29.76 13.89
C ASP A 589 14.14 -29.64 13.23
N CYS A 590 15.21 -29.86 14.00
CA CYS A 590 16.59 -29.77 13.54
C CYS A 590 17.13 -31.10 12.97
N LEU A 591 16.51 -32.23 13.28
CA LEU A 591 17.02 -33.57 12.93
C LEU A 591 17.29 -33.76 11.43
N SER A 592 16.43 -33.21 10.56
CA SER A 592 16.56 -33.35 9.11
C SER A 592 17.79 -32.64 8.51
N PHE A 593 18.45 -31.76 9.28
CA PHE A 593 19.63 -31.02 8.83
C PHE A 593 20.94 -31.53 9.43
N LEU A 594 20.89 -32.57 10.28
CA LEU A 594 22.09 -33.09 10.93
C LEU A 594 22.91 -33.97 9.98
N PRO A 595 24.24 -33.99 10.09
CA PRO A 595 25.07 -35.02 9.47
C PRO A 595 24.66 -36.41 9.98
N ILE A 596 24.79 -37.43 9.14
CA ILE A 596 24.32 -38.80 9.44
C ILE A 596 24.86 -39.30 10.79
N THR A 597 26.15 -39.06 11.08
CA THR A 597 26.78 -39.47 12.34
C THR A 597 26.13 -38.84 13.56
N LEU A 598 25.78 -37.55 13.46
CA LEU A 598 25.10 -36.82 14.53
C LEU A 598 23.63 -37.23 14.62
N LEU A 599 22.97 -37.50 13.50
CA LEU A 599 21.60 -38.01 13.48
C LEU A 599 21.48 -39.36 14.19
N GLU A 600 22.39 -40.30 13.93
CA GLU A 600 22.41 -41.61 14.62
C GLU A 600 22.54 -41.47 16.14
N GLU A 601 23.30 -40.48 16.62
CA GLU A 601 23.46 -40.17 18.04
C GLU A 601 22.20 -39.51 18.62
N TRP A 602 21.60 -38.57 17.89
CA TRP A 602 20.51 -37.75 18.42
C TRP A 602 19.13 -38.40 18.34
N LEU A 603 18.92 -39.43 17.50
CA LEU A 603 17.66 -40.20 17.48
C LEU A 603 17.30 -40.83 18.84
N PRO A 604 18.17 -41.66 19.47
CA PRO A 604 17.89 -42.22 20.79
C PRO A 604 17.82 -41.15 21.89
N LEU A 605 18.68 -40.12 21.84
CA LEU A 605 18.65 -39.01 22.81
C LEU A 605 17.32 -38.25 22.76
N THR A 606 16.79 -38.01 21.56
CA THR A 606 15.49 -37.34 21.38
C THR A 606 14.36 -38.20 21.95
N ALA A 607 14.42 -39.52 21.79
CA ALA A 607 13.47 -40.46 22.40
C ALA A 607 13.57 -40.44 23.94
N ASP A 608 14.78 -40.37 24.51
CA ASP A 608 14.96 -40.24 25.96
C ASP A 608 14.38 -38.92 26.51
N LEU A 609 14.64 -37.80 25.85
CA LEU A 609 14.12 -36.49 26.24
C LEU A 609 12.60 -36.44 26.16
N LEU A 610 11.99 -37.12 25.19
CA LEU A 610 10.54 -37.24 25.06
C LEU A 610 9.88 -37.87 26.30
N HIS A 611 10.54 -38.83 26.95
CA HIS A 611 10.03 -39.45 28.17
C HIS A 611 10.21 -38.59 29.43
N ARG A 612 11.01 -37.52 29.35
CA ARG A 612 11.16 -36.54 30.43
C ARG A 612 10.02 -35.51 30.48
N ILE A 613 9.14 -35.50 29.48
CA ILE A 613 7.91 -34.69 29.50
C ILE A 613 6.83 -35.49 30.25
N GLN A 614 6.36 -34.97 31.39
CA GLN A 614 5.36 -35.67 32.20
C GLN A 614 3.94 -35.44 31.67
N SER A 615 3.68 -34.27 31.10
CA SER A 615 2.36 -33.88 30.60
C SER A 615 1.97 -34.66 29.33
N PRO A 616 0.84 -35.39 29.31
CA PRO A 616 0.50 -36.30 28.21
C PRO A 616 0.19 -35.59 26.89
N GLY A 617 -0.44 -34.41 26.93
CA GLY A 617 -0.77 -33.64 25.72
C GLY A 617 0.48 -33.18 24.95
N PRO A 618 1.36 -32.36 25.56
CA PRO A 618 2.62 -31.93 24.92
C PRO A 618 3.52 -33.11 24.51
N LYS A 619 3.53 -34.20 25.29
CA LYS A 619 4.27 -35.42 24.94
C LYS A 619 3.74 -36.05 23.64
N GLN A 620 2.43 -36.19 23.50
CA GLN A 620 1.80 -36.72 22.28
C GLN A 620 2.10 -35.84 21.07
N GLN A 621 2.11 -34.51 21.24
CA GLN A 621 2.45 -33.58 20.16
C GLN A 621 3.91 -33.71 19.72
N CYS A 622 4.84 -33.90 20.67
CA CYS A 622 6.25 -34.17 20.35
C CYS A 622 6.41 -35.53 19.65
N GLN A 623 5.71 -36.58 20.09
CA GLN A 623 5.68 -37.89 19.42
C GLN A 623 5.19 -37.79 17.98
N GLN A 624 4.09 -37.09 17.76
CA GLN A 624 3.52 -36.89 16.44
C GLN A 624 4.49 -36.12 15.54
N ARG A 625 5.06 -35.02 16.04
CA ARG A 625 6.02 -34.22 15.25
C ARG A 625 7.28 -35.01 14.92
N LEU A 626 7.79 -35.83 15.85
CA LEU A 626 8.92 -36.73 15.60
C LEU A 626 8.58 -37.72 14.48
N TRP A 627 7.42 -38.38 14.57
CA TRP A 627 6.96 -39.27 13.50
C TRP A 627 6.87 -38.56 12.15
N GLU A 628 6.24 -37.38 12.10
CA GLU A 628 6.14 -36.57 10.89
C GLU A 628 7.50 -36.19 10.30
N ALA A 629 8.47 -35.79 11.14
CA ALA A 629 9.82 -35.46 10.70
C ALA A 629 10.54 -36.66 10.04
N LEU A 630 10.26 -37.88 10.51
CA LEU A 630 10.81 -39.11 9.96
C LEU A 630 10.06 -39.59 8.70
N SER A 631 8.76 -39.30 8.57
CA SER A 631 7.90 -39.88 7.51
C SER A 631 7.54 -38.93 6.36
N ASN A 632 7.58 -37.61 6.56
CA ASN A 632 6.98 -36.62 5.63
C ASN A 632 7.94 -36.11 4.54
N GLY A 633 9.02 -36.84 4.24
CA GLY A 633 9.96 -36.47 3.18
C GLY A 633 10.82 -35.23 3.48
N GLU A 634 10.90 -34.79 4.74
CA GLU A 634 11.80 -33.69 5.14
C GLU A 634 13.29 -34.08 5.07
N MET A 635 13.58 -35.37 5.00
CA MET A 635 14.93 -35.93 4.96
C MET A 635 15.35 -36.32 3.55
N ASP A 636 16.63 -36.22 3.25
CA ASP A 636 17.20 -36.84 2.06
C ASP A 636 17.23 -38.38 2.19
N VAL A 637 17.56 -39.07 1.10
CA VAL A 637 17.49 -40.53 1.00
C VAL A 637 18.36 -41.21 2.07
N ASP A 638 19.56 -40.69 2.31
CA ASP A 638 20.53 -41.30 3.23
C ASP A 638 20.10 -41.12 4.69
N ARG A 639 19.67 -39.91 5.08
CA ARG A 639 19.11 -39.65 6.42
C ARG A 639 17.82 -40.43 6.66
N ALA A 640 16.94 -40.52 5.66
CA ALA A 640 15.71 -41.29 5.74
C ALA A 640 15.99 -42.78 5.96
N ALA A 641 16.98 -43.35 5.26
CA ALA A 641 17.37 -44.75 5.44
C ALA A 641 17.84 -45.05 6.87
N VAL A 642 18.63 -44.14 7.46
CA VAL A 642 19.08 -44.23 8.86
C VAL A 642 17.90 -44.18 9.83
N CYS A 643 16.99 -43.22 9.64
CA CYS A 643 15.80 -43.06 10.46
C CYS A 643 14.86 -44.26 10.40
N VAL A 644 14.61 -44.80 9.19
CA VAL A 644 13.80 -46.01 9.01
C VAL A 644 14.47 -47.20 9.69
N THR A 645 15.78 -47.39 9.49
CA THR A 645 16.54 -48.49 10.11
C THR A 645 16.48 -48.42 11.63
N TRP A 646 16.65 -47.22 12.20
CA TRP A 646 16.52 -47.02 13.64
C TRP A 646 15.10 -47.32 14.13
N TRP A 647 14.08 -46.80 13.44
CA TRP A 647 12.68 -46.97 13.80
C TRP A 647 12.22 -48.43 13.74
N THR A 648 12.61 -49.19 12.71
CA THR A 648 12.11 -50.57 12.49
C THR A 648 12.99 -51.65 13.08
N SER A 649 14.31 -51.45 13.11
CA SER A 649 15.28 -52.54 13.33
C SER A 649 16.20 -52.32 14.52
N ARG A 650 16.30 -51.09 15.06
CA ARG A 650 17.10 -50.78 16.26
C ARG A 650 16.24 -50.39 17.47
N GLY A 651 14.96 -50.80 17.49
CA GLY A 651 14.07 -50.59 18.62
C GLY A 651 13.56 -49.14 18.80
N GLY A 652 13.75 -48.26 17.81
CA GLY A 652 13.38 -46.85 17.92
C GLY A 652 11.88 -46.63 18.12
N ARG A 653 11.03 -47.45 17.49
CA ARG A 653 9.57 -47.42 17.68
C ARG A 653 9.20 -47.70 19.14
N GLU A 654 9.73 -48.76 19.72
CA GLU A 654 9.49 -49.15 21.10
C GLU A 654 10.03 -48.08 22.06
N HIS A 655 11.22 -47.55 21.77
CA HIS A 655 11.86 -46.50 22.57
C HIS A 655 11.00 -45.24 22.62
N VAL A 656 10.42 -44.78 21.49
CA VAL A 656 9.55 -43.58 21.44
C VAL A 656 8.18 -43.80 22.10
N LEU A 657 7.59 -44.99 21.95
CA LEU A 657 6.24 -45.28 22.45
C LEU A 657 6.20 -45.70 23.92
N LEU A 658 7.19 -46.49 24.38
CA LEU A 658 7.13 -47.22 25.64
C LEU A 658 8.14 -46.75 26.70
N GLY A 659 9.19 -46.00 26.32
CA GLY A 659 10.29 -45.68 27.22
C GLY A 659 11.53 -46.51 26.92
N SER A 660 12.63 -46.24 27.63
CA SER A 660 13.88 -46.98 27.51
C SER A 660 13.65 -48.50 27.53
N LEU A 661 14.15 -49.19 26.51
CA LEU A 661 14.15 -50.65 26.41
C LEU A 661 14.87 -51.25 27.63
N PRO A 662 14.34 -52.29 28.28
CA PRO A 662 15.10 -53.06 29.26
C PRO A 662 16.42 -53.52 28.65
N GLU A 663 17.52 -53.37 29.38
CA GLU A 663 18.83 -53.91 29.01
C GLU A 663 18.70 -55.36 28.52
N GLU A 664 19.33 -55.64 27.38
CA GLU A 664 19.45 -56.93 26.68
C GLU A 664 18.87 -58.13 27.44
N GLN A 665 17.58 -58.40 27.24
CA GLN A 665 17.10 -59.78 27.37
C GLN A 665 17.59 -60.51 26.13
N GLU A 666 18.61 -61.35 26.33
CA GLU A 666 19.07 -62.38 25.39
C GLU A 666 17.92 -62.85 24.49
N TYR A 667 18.03 -62.58 23.19
CA TYR A 667 17.12 -63.13 22.19
C TYR A 667 17.21 -64.66 22.24
N THR A 668 16.29 -65.32 22.95
CA THR A 668 16.09 -66.76 22.81
C THR A 668 15.53 -67.04 21.42
N MET A 669 16.39 -67.53 20.54
CA MET A 669 16.06 -68.02 19.20
C MET A 669 15.02 -69.15 19.28
N SER A 670 13.77 -68.85 18.96
CA SER A 670 12.76 -69.88 18.70
C SER A 670 12.96 -70.43 17.29
N GLY A 671 13.78 -71.47 17.19
CA GLY A 671 14.15 -72.06 15.90
C GLY A 671 15.08 -73.25 16.01
N ALA A 672 14.73 -74.25 16.82
CA ALA A 672 15.38 -75.55 16.78
C ALA A 672 14.32 -76.65 16.62
N ILE A 673 14.28 -77.22 15.42
CA ILE A 673 13.47 -78.39 15.04
C ILE A 673 13.99 -79.59 15.83
N ALA A 674 13.16 -80.16 16.70
CA ALA A 674 13.41 -81.47 17.28
C ALA A 674 13.00 -82.55 16.26
N VAL A 675 13.99 -83.18 15.65
CA VAL A 675 13.83 -84.47 14.99
C VAL A 675 13.99 -85.54 16.07
N ASP A 676 12.98 -86.38 16.32
CA ASP A 676 13.19 -87.83 16.41
C ASP A 676 11.89 -88.67 16.49
N SER A 677 11.73 -89.47 15.43
CA SER A 677 11.35 -90.89 15.28
C SER A 677 10.37 -91.65 16.22
N LYS A 678 9.57 -92.52 15.54
CA LYS A 678 8.78 -93.71 15.95
C LYS A 678 7.43 -93.39 16.63
N LEU A 679 6.27 -93.81 16.12
CA LEU A 679 5.81 -95.00 15.36
C LEU A 679 4.68 -94.60 14.42
#